data_AF-M3C903-F1
#
_entry.id   AF-M3C903-F1
#
_cell.length_a   1.000
_cell.length_b   1.000
_cell.length_c   1.000
_cell.angle_alpha   90.00
_cell.angle_beta   90.00
_cell.angle_gamma   90.00
#
_symmetry.space_group_name_H-M   'P 1'
#
loop_
_entity.id
_entity.type
_entity.pdbx_description
1 polymer ?
#
loop_
_entity_poly.entity_id
_entity_poly.type
_entity_poly.pdbx_seq_one_letter_code
_entity_poly.pdbx_strand_id
1 'polypeptide(L)'
;MINIDMTDDPETDQEHQIYAPPAHIAARFYRNQFTRRKSSAASSRRNSLSSAHSQAHSHTSGRSSIRRSSTGGCQSTYIAQHLRRASIIESRKARLADRAAHAEQVRLRAALAKAAPRGKENSEERALAAQAAKEKFLAKVAATCAEEVARAKRIAEEVKDRKLAEESRLRLEMEERHAEAERRRAEFQRNIQARRARRSSSEKKLAVVEEVADIEEDAIVVEETSSPEVNRIAAAIRAIQSAWVAYKQRKPVLRFRNLGVTAERARSVSFEDMTALVASQEVIEATTAVLMHLGLQDANDGNAGLNTRTFLSAYMIVGHPVSVLLNKTGAQESDLILKASELINLFEASVARLDTWNNYTANEMQHETLNQSYTSYTSAFAAWRLQDSSILIEGMVASFVELDAIWQTVKDDSRGEVANDYREGIRDNQVMLLSRIRKLAGPDRADFLIKKAIKESRRRRPKKRPAAEVRPRGVEPSSDASASPEQVVDDTFAPTPIGSGELNKLFTTMPSNRVLTHELAIDKEYRLEDKNSDLRAQMYRSICESMKAGFAAGNASRWTLSAAENIKEKLLRMLKPGMNMYKMISEALDLENISRQCQQGVFSYPGFFGFMANVLPKLCAPFRDQEVKILADYLRTENDELDDMIEKLFKLLRMVDALSLDYVNFVISQQAAILAREAAGYEARIFRRELESHHITLTNTKRWWHQSRRSLEAESDRRDPESVRMPADQASPQKIYTNALVHLTLSSNELDTNACPETLHLDLERLQKQRAKAIRIAVIGAILLTTKNLLKRDVRSQWKNEAGRLWALLSTEPYESTGSTEGPTTAQKAFSILETAHNMPEMTKRSVQGTITRFFAQAAQVSAISVGQRCGSVRFSDPVLKVLFQRLKTHVLSRLSAESSAERVRAASSASERLAASGMAEFVSQVASIVDTLERVTRVDWESHGSWYENIVAQGV
;
A
#
# COMPACT_ATOMS: atom_id res chain seq x y z
N MET A 1 -45.41 1.39 54.83
CA MET A 1 -45.82 -0.02 54.69
C MET A 1 -44.63 -0.73 54.04
N ILE A 2 -43.83 -1.52 54.78
CA ILE A 2 -44.12 -2.88 55.29
C ILE A 2 -44.08 -3.87 54.11
N ASN A 3 -43.17 -4.86 54.03
CA ASN A 3 -42.14 -5.34 54.98
C ASN A 3 -41.03 -6.18 54.26
N ILE A 4 -39.83 -6.28 54.88
CA ILE A 4 -38.96 -7.49 55.11
C ILE A 4 -38.65 -8.41 53.89
N ASP A 5 -37.43 -8.88 53.58
CA ASP A 5 -36.16 -9.18 54.30
C ASP A 5 -34.96 -9.10 53.28
N MET A 6 -33.64 -9.24 53.51
CA MET A 6 -32.67 -9.45 54.63
C MET A 6 -31.52 -8.39 54.46
N THR A 7 -30.39 -8.19 55.18
CA THR A 7 -29.42 -8.97 56.01
C THR A 7 -28.52 -9.97 55.23
N ASP A 8 -27.23 -10.20 55.54
CA ASP A 8 -26.28 -9.56 56.50
C ASP A 8 -24.82 -9.60 55.97
N ASP A 9 -23.91 -8.85 56.61
CA ASP A 9 -22.43 -9.01 56.48
C ASP A 9 -21.94 -10.33 57.14
N PRO A 10 -20.73 -10.81 56.80
CA PRO A 10 -19.89 -11.43 57.83
C PRO A 10 -18.41 -11.00 57.82
N GLU A 11 -17.80 -11.12 58.99
CA GLU A 11 -16.37 -10.84 59.23
C GLU A 11 -15.42 -11.95 58.71
N THR A 12 -14.13 -11.81 59.02
CA THR A 12 -13.03 -12.67 58.59
C THR A 12 -13.10 -14.11 59.10
N ASP A 13 -12.62 -15.06 58.30
CA ASP A 13 -11.86 -16.20 58.83
C ASP A 13 -10.74 -16.66 57.87
N GLN A 14 -9.80 -17.47 58.34
CA GLN A 14 -8.52 -17.77 57.67
C GLN A 14 -8.41 -19.21 57.13
N GLU A 15 -8.23 -19.39 55.82
CA GLU A 15 -7.71 -20.64 55.24
C GLU A 15 -6.62 -20.44 54.18
N HIS A 16 -5.73 -21.43 54.03
CA HIS A 16 -4.44 -21.29 53.35
C HIS A 16 -4.50 -21.42 51.82
N GLN A 17 -4.22 -20.33 51.08
CA GLN A 17 -3.87 -20.42 49.66
C GLN A 17 -2.39 -20.84 49.47
N ILE A 18 -2.20 -22.05 48.96
CA ILE A 18 -0.88 -22.64 48.68
C ILE A 18 -0.33 -22.09 47.35
N TYR A 19 0.73 -21.29 47.42
CA TYR A 19 1.47 -20.82 46.24
C TYR A 19 2.30 -21.95 45.60
N ALA A 20 1.87 -22.44 44.44
CA ALA A 20 2.65 -23.38 43.63
C ALA A 20 3.80 -22.66 42.89
N PRO A 21 5.07 -23.12 42.98
CA PRO A 21 6.20 -22.47 42.32
C PRO A 21 6.23 -22.74 40.80
N PRO A 22 6.83 -21.85 39.98
CA PRO A 22 6.87 -21.99 38.52
C PRO A 22 7.43 -23.34 38.02
N ALA A 23 6.87 -23.86 36.93
CA ALA A 23 7.04 -25.24 36.45
C ALA A 23 8.50 -25.74 36.32
N HIS A 24 9.47 -24.86 36.03
CA HIS A 24 10.89 -25.24 35.95
C HIS A 24 11.50 -25.69 37.29
N ILE A 25 10.87 -25.33 38.42
CA ILE A 25 11.25 -25.76 39.77
C ILE A 25 10.60 -27.12 40.10
N ALA A 26 9.30 -27.31 39.77
CA ALA A 26 8.58 -28.55 40.01
C ALA A 26 9.26 -29.77 39.36
N ALA A 27 9.84 -29.60 38.17
CA ALA A 27 10.59 -30.63 37.45
C ALA A 27 11.85 -31.16 38.19
N ARG A 28 12.31 -30.51 39.27
CA ARG A 28 13.42 -31.00 40.10
C ARG A 28 13.00 -31.89 41.27
N PHE A 29 11.73 -31.90 41.65
CA PHE A 29 11.26 -32.62 42.86
C PHE A 29 10.80 -34.07 42.57
N TYR A 30 10.27 -34.35 41.39
CA TYR A 30 9.84 -35.71 41.00
C TYR A 30 11.00 -36.60 40.52
N ARG A 31 11.88 -37.00 41.44
CA ARG A 31 12.89 -38.04 41.21
C ARG A 31 12.50 -39.32 41.94
N ASN A 32 11.89 -40.26 41.21
CA ASN A 32 11.31 -41.48 41.76
C ASN A 32 12.39 -42.40 42.40
N GLN A 33 12.08 -43.03 43.55
CA GLN A 33 13.07 -43.69 44.42
C GLN A 33 12.90 -45.22 44.53
N PHE A 34 13.52 -45.97 43.64
CA PHE A 34 13.83 -47.41 43.83
C PHE A 34 15.16 -47.72 43.11
N THR A 35 16.19 -48.32 43.72
CA THR A 35 16.43 -48.77 45.10
C THR A 35 17.81 -48.30 45.61
N ARG A 36 18.06 -48.33 46.93
CA ARG A 36 19.35 -47.96 47.56
C ARG A 36 19.73 -48.99 48.63
N ARG A 37 21.04 -49.07 48.94
CA ARG A 37 21.71 -49.90 49.98
C ARG A 37 22.02 -51.34 49.48
N LYS A 38 23.07 -52.02 49.96
CA LYS A 38 23.97 -51.76 51.12
C LYS A 38 25.41 -51.41 50.72
N SER A 39 26.18 -50.95 51.71
CA SER A 39 27.57 -50.51 51.57
C SER A 39 28.38 -50.78 52.84
N SER A 40 29.61 -51.26 52.67
CA SER A 40 30.72 -51.28 53.63
C SER A 40 32.01 -51.17 52.78
N ALA A 41 32.89 -50.19 52.96
CA ALA A 41 33.76 -49.96 54.12
C ALA A 41 34.73 -51.14 54.35
N ALA A 42 36.04 -50.97 54.54
CA ALA A 42 36.92 -49.79 54.39
C ALA A 42 38.39 -50.29 54.34
N SER A 43 39.39 -49.39 54.51
CA SER A 43 40.84 -49.68 54.67
C SER A 43 41.60 -49.97 53.35
N SER A 44 42.90 -49.68 53.18
CA SER A 44 43.79 -48.55 53.57
C SER A 44 45.26 -48.98 53.34
N ARG A 45 46.13 -48.04 52.95
CA ARG A 45 47.63 -48.08 52.98
C ARG A 45 48.37 -49.02 52.01
N ARG A 46 49.34 -48.39 51.31
CA ARG A 46 50.67 -48.91 50.90
C ARG A 46 50.66 -50.01 49.81
N ASN A 47 51.73 -50.20 49.03
CA ASN A 47 53.02 -49.49 48.94
C ASN A 47 53.52 -49.46 47.49
N SER A 48 54.34 -48.47 47.14
CA SER A 48 55.29 -48.60 46.02
C SER A 48 56.55 -49.29 46.51
N LEU A 49 57.03 -50.33 45.83
CA LEU A 49 58.40 -50.83 45.92
C LEU A 49 58.79 -51.55 44.60
N SER A 50 60.09 -51.58 44.32
CA SER A 50 60.69 -52.20 43.13
C SER A 50 61.71 -53.27 43.52
N SER A 51 62.06 -54.14 42.56
CA SER A 51 63.33 -54.91 42.47
C SER A 51 63.53 -56.16 43.38
N ALA A 52 64.62 -56.90 43.09
CA ALA A 52 65.05 -58.21 43.62
C ALA A 52 64.12 -59.40 43.24
N HIS A 53 64.55 -60.46 42.51
CA HIS A 53 65.61 -61.48 42.76
C HIS A 53 65.17 -62.57 43.79
N SER A 54 65.48 -63.87 43.63
CA SER A 54 66.22 -64.62 42.58
C SER A 54 66.02 -66.16 42.73
N GLN A 55 66.79 -66.95 41.94
CA GLN A 55 66.91 -68.44 41.89
C GLN A 55 65.77 -69.16 41.12
N ALA A 56 65.99 -69.98 40.08
CA ALA A 56 66.99 -71.02 39.69
C ALA A 56 66.53 -72.46 40.04
N HIS A 57 66.88 -73.55 39.35
CA HIS A 57 67.98 -73.80 38.39
C HIS A 57 67.54 -74.68 37.17
N SER A 58 68.53 -75.30 36.51
CA SER A 58 68.54 -76.34 35.44
C SER A 58 67.43 -77.42 35.51
N HIS A 59 67.14 -78.22 34.46
CA HIS A 59 68.06 -78.93 33.55
C HIS A 59 67.56 -79.16 32.12
N THR A 60 68.48 -79.13 31.15
CA THR A 60 68.29 -79.53 29.75
C THR A 60 69.47 -80.36 29.22
N SER A 61 69.53 -81.64 29.61
CA SER A 61 70.35 -82.69 28.99
C SER A 61 69.86 -84.06 29.48
N GLY A 62 69.90 -85.15 28.72
CA GLY A 62 70.28 -85.28 27.30
C GLY A 62 71.14 -86.51 27.05
N ARG A 63 70.55 -87.72 26.94
CA ARG A 63 71.23 -88.86 26.31
C ARG A 63 70.32 -89.98 25.82
N SER A 64 70.89 -90.71 24.87
CA SER A 64 70.40 -91.84 24.09
C SER A 64 70.12 -93.14 24.86
N SER A 65 69.16 -93.90 24.30
CA SER A 65 69.21 -95.36 24.03
C SER A 65 68.84 -96.42 25.09
N ILE A 66 68.41 -97.57 24.53
CA ILE A 66 68.54 -98.96 25.02
C ILE A 66 67.56 -99.50 26.09
N ARG A 67 66.65 -100.35 25.59
CA ARG A 67 66.11 -101.64 26.13
C ARG A 67 65.42 -101.70 27.52
N ARG A 68 64.21 -102.31 27.50
CA ARG A 68 63.68 -103.43 28.35
C ARG A 68 63.74 -103.27 29.90
N SER A 69 62.72 -103.65 30.69
CA SER A 69 61.44 -104.34 30.43
C SER A 69 60.57 -104.41 31.69
N SER A 70 59.29 -104.77 31.53
CA SER A 70 58.35 -105.22 32.61
C SER A 70 57.80 -104.08 33.52
N THR A 71 56.56 -104.08 34.03
CA THR A 71 55.39 -104.97 33.86
C THR A 71 54.08 -104.15 34.02
N GLY A 72 53.02 -104.50 33.25
CA GLY A 72 51.58 -104.34 33.57
C GLY A 72 51.00 -102.99 34.05
N GLY A 73 50.07 -102.39 33.28
CA GLY A 73 49.21 -101.29 33.79
C GLY A 73 48.42 -100.42 32.80
N CYS A 74 48.45 -100.69 31.49
CA CYS A 74 48.24 -99.66 30.46
C CYS A 74 46.81 -99.47 29.89
N GLN A 75 45.73 -99.68 30.64
CA GLN A 75 44.35 -99.38 30.16
C GLN A 75 43.55 -98.40 31.03
N SER A 76 43.60 -98.51 32.36
CA SER A 76 42.88 -97.61 33.28
C SER A 76 43.23 -96.13 33.06
N THR A 77 44.53 -95.85 32.89
CA THR A 77 45.05 -94.49 32.62
C THR A 77 44.57 -93.91 31.29
N TYR A 78 44.44 -94.72 30.24
CA TYR A 78 43.96 -94.28 28.92
C TYR A 78 42.49 -93.83 28.98
N ILE A 79 41.62 -94.65 29.61
CA ILE A 79 40.19 -94.31 29.78
C ILE A 79 40.05 -93.06 30.66
N ALA A 80 40.77 -92.99 31.78
CA ALA A 80 40.78 -91.82 32.67
C ALA A 80 41.37 -90.56 32.00
N GLN A 81 42.23 -90.69 31.00
CA GLN A 81 42.72 -89.57 30.19
C GLN A 81 41.68 -89.15 29.14
N HIS A 82 40.99 -90.10 28.50
CA HIS A 82 39.94 -89.79 27.53
C HIS A 82 38.72 -89.12 28.18
N LEU A 83 38.30 -89.57 29.37
CA LEU A 83 37.23 -88.94 30.14
C LEU A 83 37.61 -87.51 30.60
N ARG A 84 38.85 -87.30 31.08
CA ARG A 84 39.34 -85.95 31.40
C ARG A 84 39.42 -85.05 30.16
N ARG A 85 39.86 -85.58 29.02
CA ARG A 85 39.85 -84.86 27.72
C ARG A 85 38.43 -84.51 27.28
N ALA A 86 37.47 -85.43 27.42
CA ALA A 86 36.07 -85.19 27.12
C ALA A 86 35.48 -84.07 28.01
N SER A 87 35.65 -84.17 29.34
CA SER A 87 35.22 -83.15 30.31
C SER A 87 35.85 -81.77 30.04
N ILE A 88 37.13 -81.71 29.67
CA ILE A 88 37.78 -80.44 29.29
C ILE A 88 37.15 -79.87 28.00
N ILE A 89 36.92 -80.70 26.98
CA ILE A 89 36.25 -80.29 25.73
C ILE A 89 34.81 -79.84 26.00
N GLU A 90 34.09 -80.53 26.87
CA GLU A 90 32.72 -80.21 27.27
C GLU A 90 32.64 -78.88 28.04
N SER A 91 33.52 -78.67 29.03
CA SER A 91 33.65 -77.38 29.71
C SER A 91 34.01 -76.23 28.77
N ARG A 92 34.67 -76.53 27.64
CA ARG A 92 34.99 -75.54 26.59
C ARG A 92 33.82 -75.33 25.64
N LYS A 93 33.04 -76.36 25.32
CA LYS A 93 31.77 -76.26 24.58
C LYS A 93 30.76 -75.41 25.35
N ALA A 94 30.56 -75.67 26.65
CA ALA A 94 29.69 -74.88 27.53
C ALA A 94 30.09 -73.39 27.51
N ARG A 95 31.35 -73.06 27.81
CA ARG A 95 31.86 -71.68 27.78
C ARG A 95 31.84 -71.00 26.40
N LEU A 96 31.68 -71.75 25.31
CA LEU A 96 31.45 -71.21 23.97
C LEU A 96 29.95 -71.02 23.68
N ALA A 97 29.09 -71.92 24.18
CA ALA A 97 27.63 -71.77 24.15
C ALA A 97 27.19 -70.55 24.97
N ASP A 98 27.75 -70.33 26.16
CA ASP A 98 27.49 -69.13 26.99
C ASP A 98 27.80 -67.84 26.24
N ARG A 99 28.92 -67.82 25.49
CA ARG A 99 29.33 -66.68 24.66
C ARG A 99 28.40 -66.47 23.46
N ALA A 100 27.91 -67.55 22.85
CA ALA A 100 26.94 -67.47 21.76
C ALA A 100 25.56 -66.99 22.27
N ALA A 101 25.10 -67.49 23.41
CA ALA A 101 23.87 -67.04 24.07
C ALA A 101 23.94 -65.56 24.48
N HIS A 102 25.08 -65.10 25.00
CA HIS A 102 25.31 -63.68 25.29
C HIS A 102 25.34 -62.83 24.00
N ALA A 103 25.93 -63.32 22.91
CA ALA A 103 25.93 -62.63 21.63
C ALA A 103 24.51 -62.47 21.06
N GLU A 104 23.68 -63.51 21.13
CA GLU A 104 22.25 -63.42 20.77
C GLU A 104 21.46 -62.51 21.72
N GLN A 105 21.73 -62.55 23.03
CA GLN A 105 21.09 -61.63 23.98
C GLN A 105 21.43 -60.17 23.67
N VAL A 106 22.69 -59.86 23.31
CA VAL A 106 23.10 -58.53 22.85
C VAL A 106 22.44 -58.18 21.50
N ARG A 107 22.35 -59.13 20.56
CA ARG A 107 21.67 -58.93 19.27
C ARG A 107 20.18 -58.59 19.45
N LEU A 108 19.47 -59.33 20.30
CA LEU A 108 18.07 -59.07 20.66
C LEU A 108 17.91 -57.73 21.39
N ARG A 109 18.80 -57.39 22.33
CA ARG A 109 18.76 -56.12 23.05
C ARG A 109 19.03 -54.92 22.14
N ALA A 110 19.93 -55.07 21.16
CA ALA A 110 20.17 -54.08 20.12
C ALA A 110 19.00 -53.97 19.13
N ALA A 111 18.37 -55.08 18.76
CA ALA A 111 17.16 -55.09 17.93
C ALA A 111 15.99 -54.36 18.62
N LEU A 112 15.75 -54.63 19.91
CA LEU A 112 14.75 -53.93 20.72
C LEU A 112 15.09 -52.44 20.86
N ALA A 113 16.36 -52.08 21.09
CA ALA A 113 16.80 -50.68 21.16
C ALA A 113 16.70 -49.94 19.80
N LYS A 114 16.68 -50.67 18.68
CA LYS A 114 16.45 -50.13 17.32
C LYS A 114 14.97 -50.09 16.94
N ALA A 115 14.15 -50.98 17.48
CA ALA A 115 12.69 -51.00 17.30
C ALA A 115 11.96 -50.02 18.22
N ALA A 116 12.56 -49.62 19.35
CA ALA A 116 12.02 -48.60 20.24
C ALA A 116 11.82 -47.26 19.49
N PRO A 117 10.60 -46.65 19.50
CA PRO A 117 10.26 -45.52 18.64
C PRO A 117 10.91 -44.22 19.13
N ARG A 118 12.13 -43.94 18.68
CA ARG A 118 12.82 -42.67 18.94
C ARG A 118 12.17 -41.50 18.18
N GLY A 119 11.19 -40.85 18.81
CA GLY A 119 10.85 -39.44 18.55
C GLY A 119 9.47 -39.13 17.99
N LYS A 120 8.59 -40.13 17.76
CA LYS A 120 7.22 -39.87 17.26
C LYS A 120 6.35 -39.10 18.26
N GLU A 121 6.24 -39.59 19.49
CA GLU A 121 5.38 -39.03 20.55
C GLU A 121 5.63 -37.52 20.73
N ASN A 122 6.89 -37.11 20.93
CA ASN A 122 7.28 -35.70 21.06
C ASN A 122 6.98 -34.82 19.84
N SER A 123 6.79 -35.41 18.64
CA SER A 123 6.42 -34.67 17.43
C SER A 123 4.90 -34.58 17.25
N GLU A 124 4.18 -35.64 17.62
CA GLU A 124 2.73 -35.75 17.57
C GLU A 124 2.09 -34.89 18.69
N GLU A 125 2.64 -34.91 19.91
CA GLU A 125 2.25 -34.01 21.01
C GLU A 125 2.46 -32.53 20.65
N ARG A 126 3.58 -32.19 19.99
CA ARG A 126 3.84 -30.83 19.50
C ARG A 126 2.90 -30.41 18.38
N ALA A 127 2.52 -31.33 17.49
CA ALA A 127 1.55 -31.07 16.44
C ALA A 127 0.16 -30.79 17.03
N LEU A 128 -0.28 -31.59 17.99
CA LEU A 128 -1.54 -31.39 18.73
C LEU A 128 -1.53 -30.08 19.53
N ALA A 129 -0.42 -29.76 20.21
CA ALA A 129 -0.27 -28.48 20.91
C ALA A 129 -0.31 -27.27 19.95
N ALA A 130 0.26 -27.39 18.75
CA ALA A 130 0.20 -26.36 17.72
C ALA A 130 -1.21 -26.22 17.11
N GLN A 131 -1.96 -27.32 16.95
CA GLN A 131 -3.36 -27.31 16.53
C GLN A 131 -4.24 -26.62 17.59
N ALA A 132 -4.16 -27.03 18.85
CA ALA A 132 -4.89 -26.41 19.96
C ALA A 132 -4.55 -24.92 20.14
N ALA A 133 -3.30 -24.51 19.91
CA ALA A 133 -2.91 -23.11 19.89
C ALA A 133 -3.57 -22.35 18.73
N LYS A 134 -3.55 -22.90 17.50
CA LYS A 134 -4.21 -22.33 16.32
C LYS A 134 -5.72 -22.19 16.53
N GLU A 135 -6.37 -23.22 17.06
CA GLU A 135 -7.81 -23.20 17.39
C GLU A 135 -8.14 -22.15 18.45
N LYS A 136 -7.31 -22.00 19.49
CA LYS A 136 -7.47 -20.95 20.50
C LYS A 136 -7.31 -19.54 19.93
N PHE A 137 -6.42 -19.34 18.95
CA PHE A 137 -6.32 -18.07 18.22
C PHE A 137 -7.54 -17.83 17.31
N LEU A 138 -8.00 -18.83 16.57
CA LEU A 138 -9.19 -18.72 15.72
C LEU A 138 -10.46 -18.45 16.55
N ALA A 139 -10.62 -19.12 17.69
CA ALA A 139 -11.71 -18.88 18.64
C ALA A 139 -11.66 -17.46 19.21
N LYS A 140 -10.46 -16.92 19.51
CA LYS A 140 -10.31 -15.53 19.95
C LYS A 140 -10.70 -14.53 18.84
N VAL A 141 -10.29 -14.78 17.59
CA VAL A 141 -10.68 -13.94 16.44
C VAL A 141 -12.19 -14.00 16.21
N ALA A 142 -12.78 -15.21 16.26
CA ALA A 142 -14.23 -15.39 16.16
C ALA A 142 -14.99 -14.64 17.28
N ALA A 143 -14.47 -14.65 18.52
CA ALA A 143 -15.05 -13.88 19.63
C ALA A 143 -14.98 -12.36 19.37
N THR A 144 -13.85 -11.82 18.91
CA THR A 144 -13.75 -10.38 18.59
C THR A 144 -14.67 -9.98 17.42
N CYS A 145 -14.78 -10.83 16.39
CA CYS A 145 -15.73 -10.59 15.30
C CYS A 145 -17.20 -10.69 15.78
N ALA A 146 -17.50 -11.59 16.72
CA ALA A 146 -18.84 -11.68 17.31
C ALA A 146 -19.17 -10.45 18.18
N GLU A 147 -18.21 -9.90 18.92
CA GLU A 147 -18.37 -8.63 19.68
C GLU A 147 -18.53 -7.41 18.75
N GLU A 148 -17.90 -7.41 17.58
CA GLU A 148 -18.09 -6.37 16.56
C GLU A 148 -19.46 -6.48 15.88
N VAL A 149 -19.88 -7.69 15.49
CA VAL A 149 -21.23 -7.94 14.95
C VAL A 149 -22.32 -7.65 15.99
N ALA A 150 -22.10 -7.96 17.27
CA ALA A 150 -23.03 -7.63 18.35
C ALA A 150 -23.13 -6.13 18.59
N ARG A 151 -22.02 -5.38 18.49
CA ARG A 151 -22.05 -3.91 18.52
C ARG A 151 -22.77 -3.32 17.30
N ALA A 152 -22.50 -3.82 16.10
CA ALA A 152 -23.17 -3.40 14.88
C ALA A 152 -24.70 -3.67 14.93
N LYS A 153 -25.12 -4.82 15.47
CA LYS A 153 -26.54 -5.13 15.71
C LYS A 153 -27.18 -4.16 16.70
N ARG A 154 -26.54 -3.91 17.85
CA ARG A 154 -27.05 -2.95 18.84
C ARG A 154 -27.21 -1.55 18.27
N ILE A 155 -26.27 -1.08 17.45
CA ILE A 155 -26.36 0.22 16.77
C ILE A 155 -27.50 0.20 15.73
N ALA A 156 -27.72 -0.91 15.03
CA ALA A 156 -28.85 -1.03 14.10
C ALA A 156 -30.21 -1.09 14.81
N GLU A 157 -30.29 -1.70 15.99
CA GLU A 157 -31.46 -1.70 16.88
C GLU A 157 -31.71 -0.29 17.44
N GLU A 158 -30.69 0.39 17.97
CA GLU A 158 -30.76 1.78 18.45
C GLU A 158 -31.21 2.76 17.35
N VAL A 159 -30.70 2.63 16.12
CA VAL A 159 -31.13 3.43 14.96
C VAL A 159 -32.56 3.11 14.53
N LYS A 160 -33.00 1.85 14.64
CA LYS A 160 -34.39 1.46 14.36
C LYS A 160 -35.35 2.02 15.41
N ASP A 161 -35.00 1.90 16.68
CA ASP A 161 -35.83 2.36 17.79
C ASP A 161 -35.90 3.89 17.82
N ARG A 162 -34.81 4.60 17.48
CA ARG A 162 -34.83 6.05 17.28
C ARG A 162 -35.77 6.46 16.14
N LYS A 163 -35.77 5.74 15.01
CA LYS A 163 -36.74 5.98 13.92
C LYS A 163 -38.18 5.74 14.34
N LEU A 164 -38.45 4.66 15.09
CA LEU A 164 -39.78 4.38 15.63
C LEU A 164 -40.23 5.47 16.63
N ALA A 165 -39.31 6.04 17.41
CA ALA A 165 -39.58 7.18 18.28
C ALA A 165 -39.83 8.50 17.51
N GLU A 166 -39.08 8.74 16.43
CA GLU A 166 -39.29 9.86 15.50
C GLU A 166 -40.67 9.74 14.81
N GLU A 167 -41.03 8.56 14.30
CA GLU A 167 -42.34 8.26 13.71
C GLU A 167 -43.49 8.40 14.73
N SER A 168 -43.33 7.87 15.96
CA SER A 168 -44.37 8.01 16.99
C SER A 168 -44.55 9.45 17.45
N ARG A 169 -43.47 10.25 17.52
CA ARG A 169 -43.55 11.68 17.85
C ARG A 169 -44.29 12.45 16.77
N LEU A 170 -43.95 12.22 15.49
CA LEU A 170 -44.65 12.85 14.36
C LEU A 170 -46.14 12.46 14.32
N ARG A 171 -46.47 11.21 14.65
CA ARG A 171 -47.84 10.75 14.79
C ARG A 171 -48.58 11.50 15.92
N LEU A 172 -47.95 11.65 17.09
CA LEU A 172 -48.54 12.37 18.22
C LEU A 172 -48.75 13.86 17.88
N GLU A 173 -47.77 14.50 17.25
CA GLU A 173 -47.86 15.90 16.77
C GLU A 173 -49.02 16.09 15.76
N MET A 174 -49.25 15.10 14.88
CA MET A 174 -50.40 15.10 13.97
C MET A 174 -51.72 14.87 14.71
N GLU A 175 -51.78 13.93 15.65
CA GLU A 175 -52.97 13.66 16.48
C GLU A 175 -53.31 14.88 17.38
N GLU A 176 -52.32 15.61 17.88
CA GLU A 176 -52.49 16.89 18.58
C GLU A 176 -52.99 18.01 17.65
N ARG A 177 -52.41 18.19 16.45
CA ARG A 177 -52.93 19.16 15.47
C ARG A 177 -54.37 18.85 15.05
N HIS A 178 -54.72 17.57 14.91
CA HIS A 178 -56.10 17.15 14.64
C HIS A 178 -57.01 17.46 15.83
N ALA A 179 -56.62 17.12 17.06
CA ALA A 179 -57.40 17.44 18.26
C ALA A 179 -57.56 18.95 18.50
N GLU A 180 -56.54 19.76 18.20
CA GLU A 180 -56.60 21.22 18.30
C GLU A 180 -57.50 21.83 17.20
N ALA A 181 -57.44 21.30 15.98
CA ALA A 181 -58.39 21.66 14.92
C ALA A 181 -59.83 21.26 15.27
N GLU A 182 -60.05 20.14 15.96
CA GLU A 182 -61.35 19.75 16.48
C GLU A 182 -61.82 20.61 17.65
N ARG A 183 -60.94 21.05 18.55
CA ARG A 183 -61.26 22.07 19.57
C ARG A 183 -61.71 23.37 18.91
N ARG A 184 -60.95 23.91 17.96
CA ARG A 184 -61.33 25.12 17.20
C ARG A 184 -62.66 24.95 16.46
N ARG A 185 -62.93 23.77 15.89
CA ARG A 185 -64.24 23.45 15.27
C ARG A 185 -65.37 23.41 16.31
N ALA A 186 -65.15 22.79 17.46
CA ALA A 186 -66.14 22.70 18.55
C ALA A 186 -66.42 24.07 19.18
N GLU A 187 -65.39 24.90 19.35
CA GLU A 187 -65.49 26.30 19.78
C GLU A 187 -66.22 27.16 18.75
N PHE A 188 -65.93 27.00 17.46
CA PHE A 188 -66.65 27.69 16.39
C PHE A 188 -68.12 27.25 16.31
N GLN A 189 -68.42 25.96 16.50
CA GLN A 189 -69.80 25.46 16.62
C GLN A 189 -70.49 25.99 17.88
N ARG A 190 -69.82 26.03 19.03
CA ARG A 190 -70.33 26.61 20.29
C ARG A 190 -70.57 28.11 20.15
N ASN A 191 -69.71 28.83 19.44
CA ASN A 191 -69.88 30.25 19.13
C ASN A 191 -70.97 30.48 18.08
N ILE A 192 -71.20 29.57 17.13
CA ILE A 192 -72.39 29.59 16.26
C ILE A 192 -73.67 29.33 17.06
N GLN A 193 -73.67 28.37 17.99
CA GLN A 193 -74.80 28.12 18.88
C GLN A 193 -75.07 29.31 19.80
N ALA A 194 -74.04 29.94 20.36
CA ALA A 194 -74.16 31.17 21.15
C ALA A 194 -74.62 32.37 20.31
N ARG A 195 -74.09 32.56 19.08
CA ARG A 195 -74.57 33.58 18.12
C ARG A 195 -76.02 33.30 17.68
N ARG A 196 -76.46 32.04 17.57
CA ARG A 196 -77.86 31.65 17.32
C ARG A 196 -78.77 31.91 18.52
N ALA A 197 -78.34 31.56 19.74
CA ALA A 197 -79.08 31.87 20.96
C ALA A 197 -79.25 33.39 21.16
N ARG A 198 -78.19 34.17 20.93
CA ARG A 198 -78.25 35.66 20.94
C ARG A 198 -79.11 36.23 19.80
N ARG A 199 -79.18 35.56 18.64
CA ARG A 199 -80.09 35.89 17.53
C ARG A 199 -81.53 35.35 17.70
N SER A 200 -81.87 34.78 18.86
CA SER A 200 -83.28 34.52 19.22
C SER A 200 -84.01 35.78 19.72
N SER A 201 -83.34 36.93 19.76
CA SER A 201 -83.90 38.23 20.16
C SER A 201 -83.34 39.37 19.30
N SER A 202 -84.22 40.33 18.95
CA SER A 202 -83.98 41.53 18.11
C SER A 202 -83.81 41.31 16.59
N GLU A 203 -84.18 42.34 15.81
CA GLU A 203 -84.41 42.30 14.36
C GLU A 203 -83.38 43.09 13.52
N LYS A 204 -83.41 42.85 12.20
CA LYS A 204 -83.15 43.82 11.10
C LYS A 204 -81.97 44.81 11.25
N LYS A 205 -80.90 44.55 10.49
CA LYS A 205 -80.63 45.25 9.21
C LYS A 205 -79.52 44.56 8.39
N LEU A 206 -79.43 44.93 7.12
CA LEU A 206 -78.34 44.55 6.22
C LEU A 206 -77.15 45.50 6.38
N ALA A 207 -75.94 44.93 6.46
CA ALA A 207 -74.68 45.53 6.07
C ALA A 207 -73.76 44.39 5.57
N VAL A 208 -72.69 44.70 4.84
CA VAL A 208 -71.92 43.74 4.04
C VAL A 208 -70.42 44.01 4.16
N VAL A 209 -69.63 42.93 4.07
CA VAL A 209 -68.17 42.84 3.82
C VAL A 209 -67.21 42.90 5.04
N GLU A 210 -66.20 42.01 4.94
CA GLU A 210 -64.89 41.87 5.61
C GLU A 210 -64.76 41.87 7.16
N GLU A 211 -64.33 40.71 7.68
CA GLU A 211 -63.47 40.56 8.87
C GLU A 211 -62.13 39.94 8.41
N VAL A 212 -61.02 40.68 8.47
CA VAL A 212 -59.68 40.12 8.70
C VAL A 212 -59.34 40.47 10.15
N ALA A 213 -58.86 39.50 10.93
CA ALA A 213 -58.91 39.59 12.39
C ALA A 213 -57.68 40.27 13.01
N ASP A 214 -57.93 41.28 13.86
CA ASP A 214 -56.97 41.88 14.78
C ASP A 214 -56.94 41.14 16.14
N ILE A 215 -55.75 41.12 16.77
CA ILE A 215 -55.43 40.79 18.18
C ILE A 215 -54.09 41.51 18.43
N GLU A 216 -53.79 42.35 19.43
CA GLU A 216 -54.45 42.94 20.62
C GLU A 216 -53.75 44.33 20.85
N GLU A 217 -54.08 45.26 21.76
CA GLU A 217 -54.89 45.27 22.99
C GLU A 217 -55.39 46.71 23.33
N ASP A 218 -56.43 46.82 24.16
CA ASP A 218 -56.87 47.96 25.00
C ASP A 218 -56.67 49.44 24.58
N ALA A 219 -57.77 50.06 24.15
CA ALA A 219 -58.11 51.45 24.51
C ALA A 219 -59.64 51.67 24.55
N ILE A 220 -60.17 52.14 25.68
CA ILE A 220 -61.58 52.57 25.79
C ILE A 220 -61.73 53.94 25.11
N VAL A 221 -62.39 53.99 23.94
CA VAL A 221 -62.69 55.25 23.25
C VAL A 221 -64.17 55.31 22.86
N VAL A 222 -64.77 56.47 23.15
CA VAL A 222 -66.17 56.82 22.87
C VAL A 222 -66.41 56.96 21.37
N GLU A 223 -67.65 56.70 20.94
CA GLU A 223 -68.13 56.94 19.58
C GLU A 223 -68.16 58.45 19.23
N GLU A 224 -67.04 59.00 18.74
CA GLU A 224 -66.98 60.35 18.18
C GLU A 224 -66.52 60.37 16.71
N THR A 225 -67.22 61.14 15.89
CA THR A 225 -67.00 61.25 14.45
C THR A 225 -65.72 62.02 14.12
N SER A 226 -64.64 61.31 13.78
CA SER A 226 -63.35 61.93 13.48
C SER A 226 -63.39 62.79 12.20
N SER A 227 -63.05 64.07 12.34
CA SER A 227 -62.96 65.01 11.22
C SER A 227 -61.79 64.64 10.28
N PRO A 228 -61.78 65.10 9.01
CA PRO A 228 -60.66 64.84 8.09
C PRO A 228 -59.32 65.42 8.57
N GLU A 229 -59.30 66.30 9.57
CA GLU A 229 -58.07 66.79 10.19
C GLU A 229 -57.42 65.75 11.12
N VAL A 230 -58.20 64.98 11.87
CA VAL A 230 -57.67 63.89 12.73
C VAL A 230 -56.93 62.85 11.88
N ASN A 231 -57.51 62.49 10.73
CA ASN A 231 -56.86 61.58 9.78
C ASN A 231 -55.59 62.17 9.14
N ARG A 232 -55.55 63.49 8.89
CA ARG A 232 -54.32 64.18 8.45
C ARG A 232 -53.25 64.20 9.54
N ILE A 233 -53.63 64.41 10.80
CA ILE A 233 -52.72 64.36 11.96
C ILE A 233 -52.17 62.94 12.14
N ALA A 234 -53.01 61.90 12.07
CA ALA A 234 -52.58 60.50 12.14
C ALA A 234 -51.71 60.07 10.94
N ALA A 235 -51.88 60.67 9.77
CA ALA A 235 -50.98 60.50 8.62
C ALA A 235 -49.64 61.23 8.83
N ALA A 236 -49.66 62.47 9.34
CA ALA A 236 -48.46 63.25 9.65
C ALA A 236 -47.62 62.59 10.76
N ILE A 237 -48.25 62.07 11.81
CA ILE A 237 -47.58 61.30 12.88
C ILE A 237 -46.88 60.08 12.28
N ARG A 238 -47.58 59.28 11.44
CA ARG A 238 -46.97 58.12 10.77
C ARG A 238 -45.83 58.50 9.81
N ALA A 239 -45.92 59.63 9.11
CA ALA A 239 -44.86 60.14 8.25
C ALA A 239 -43.63 60.64 9.05
N ILE A 240 -43.85 61.29 10.19
CA ILE A 240 -42.77 61.71 11.11
C ILE A 240 -42.12 60.47 11.75
N GLN A 241 -42.91 59.48 12.17
CA GLN A 241 -42.42 58.21 12.70
C GLN A 241 -41.60 57.44 11.66
N SER A 242 -42.08 57.28 10.42
CA SER A 242 -41.33 56.58 9.38
C SER A 242 -40.04 57.32 8.99
N ALA A 243 -40.07 58.66 8.89
CA ALA A 243 -38.88 59.48 8.66
C ALA A 243 -37.87 59.38 9.82
N TRP A 244 -38.34 59.35 11.08
CA TRP A 244 -37.49 59.19 12.26
C TRP A 244 -36.89 57.78 12.38
N VAL A 245 -37.67 56.74 12.08
CA VAL A 245 -37.18 55.35 12.00
C VAL A 245 -36.13 55.23 10.90
N ALA A 246 -36.42 55.71 9.68
CA ALA A 246 -35.47 55.70 8.58
C ALA A 246 -34.19 56.51 8.92
N TYR A 247 -34.30 57.65 9.60
CA TYR A 247 -33.14 58.41 10.08
C TYR A 247 -32.31 57.63 11.12
N LYS A 248 -32.98 56.98 12.09
CA LYS A 248 -32.33 56.14 13.12
C LYS A 248 -31.59 54.96 12.49
N GLN A 249 -32.20 54.29 11.51
CA GLN A 249 -31.68 53.13 10.79
C GLN A 249 -30.60 53.49 9.76
N ARG A 250 -30.68 54.66 9.13
CA ARG A 250 -29.65 55.22 8.23
C ARG A 250 -28.31 55.47 8.93
N LYS A 251 -28.34 55.85 10.21
CA LYS A 251 -27.15 56.26 10.99
C LYS A 251 -26.07 55.17 11.11
N PRO A 252 -26.34 53.91 11.52
CA PRO A 252 -25.34 52.85 11.53
C PRO A 252 -24.86 52.48 10.12
N VAL A 253 -25.78 52.35 9.15
CA VAL A 253 -25.45 51.97 7.76
C VAL A 253 -24.48 52.95 7.12
N LEU A 254 -24.69 54.27 7.27
CA LEU A 254 -23.76 55.28 6.76
C LEU A 254 -22.42 55.29 7.51
N ARG A 255 -22.40 55.06 8.83
CA ARG A 255 -21.13 54.95 9.59
C ARG A 255 -20.26 53.81 9.07
N PHE A 256 -20.85 52.65 8.82
CA PHE A 256 -20.12 51.50 8.25
C PHE A 256 -19.68 51.76 6.79
N ARG A 257 -20.58 52.28 5.93
CA ARG A 257 -20.23 52.61 4.53
C ARG A 257 -19.09 53.64 4.44
N ASN A 258 -19.01 54.60 5.37
CA ASN A 258 -17.91 55.58 5.42
C ASN A 258 -16.55 54.98 5.81
N LEU A 259 -16.51 53.87 6.56
CA LEU A 259 -15.26 53.18 6.90
C LEU A 259 -14.69 52.41 5.70
N GLY A 260 -15.53 52.05 4.73
CA GLY A 260 -15.12 51.42 3.47
C GLY A 260 -14.49 50.04 3.65
N VAL A 261 -14.99 49.22 4.58
CA VAL A 261 -14.57 47.83 4.75
C VAL A 261 -15.31 46.96 3.72
N THR A 262 -14.58 46.46 2.72
CA THR A 262 -15.13 45.60 1.65
C THR A 262 -14.21 44.43 1.33
N ALA A 263 -14.75 43.35 0.77
CA ALA A 263 -14.00 42.19 0.31
C ALA A 263 -12.93 42.52 -0.76
N GLU A 264 -13.13 43.58 -1.55
CA GLU A 264 -12.14 44.07 -2.51
C GLU A 264 -10.97 44.77 -1.81
N ARG A 265 -11.26 45.69 -0.88
CA ARG A 265 -10.22 46.38 -0.10
C ARG A 265 -9.44 45.41 0.79
N ALA A 266 -10.10 44.37 1.31
CA ALA A 266 -9.42 43.29 2.03
C ALA A 266 -8.36 42.59 1.16
N ARG A 267 -8.64 42.33 -0.11
CA ARG A 267 -7.70 41.67 -1.03
C ARG A 267 -6.59 42.59 -1.56
N SER A 268 -6.69 43.92 -1.39
CA SER A 268 -5.70 44.89 -1.88
C SER A 268 -4.80 45.52 -0.80
N VAL A 269 -5.20 45.46 0.47
CA VAL A 269 -4.44 46.01 1.62
C VAL A 269 -3.55 44.92 2.24
N SER A 270 -2.39 45.30 2.81
CA SER A 270 -1.49 44.32 3.43
C SER A 270 -2.12 43.62 4.64
N PHE A 271 -1.58 42.45 5.03
CA PHE A 271 -2.04 41.72 6.21
C PHE A 271 -1.90 42.55 7.48
N GLU A 272 -0.75 43.21 7.68
CA GLU A 272 -0.47 44.03 8.87
C GLU A 272 -1.42 45.23 8.95
N ASP A 273 -1.55 46.00 7.86
CA ASP A 273 -2.46 47.15 7.78
C ASP A 273 -3.92 46.75 8.03
N MET A 274 -4.35 45.59 7.53
CA MET A 274 -5.72 45.11 7.76
C MET A 274 -5.93 44.62 9.20
N THR A 275 -4.96 43.94 9.82
CA THR A 275 -5.08 43.59 11.25
C THR A 275 -5.17 44.84 12.12
N ALA A 276 -4.42 45.90 11.80
CA ALA A 276 -4.53 47.19 12.48
C ALA A 276 -5.91 47.85 12.27
N LEU A 277 -6.44 47.82 11.04
CA LEU A 277 -7.78 48.35 10.72
C LEU A 277 -8.89 47.58 11.45
N VAL A 278 -8.84 46.24 11.45
CA VAL A 278 -9.81 45.35 12.12
C VAL A 278 -9.72 45.43 13.65
N ALA A 279 -8.53 45.70 14.19
CA ALA A 279 -8.35 45.94 15.63
C ALA A 279 -8.85 47.31 16.11
N SER A 280 -9.12 48.25 15.19
CA SER A 280 -9.53 49.61 15.56
C SER A 280 -10.93 49.64 16.19
N GLN A 281 -11.05 50.38 17.30
CA GLN A 281 -12.30 50.45 18.08
C GLN A 281 -13.46 51.05 17.27
N GLU A 282 -13.20 52.02 16.39
CA GLU A 282 -14.22 52.63 15.52
C GLU A 282 -14.83 51.63 14.53
N VAL A 283 -14.01 50.76 13.94
CA VAL A 283 -14.48 49.70 13.03
C VAL A 283 -15.31 48.67 13.79
N ILE A 284 -14.89 48.28 15.00
CA ILE A 284 -15.65 47.36 15.85
C ILE A 284 -17.01 47.96 16.19
N GLU A 285 -17.06 49.18 16.75
CA GLU A 285 -18.31 49.82 17.16
C GLU A 285 -19.28 50.06 15.99
N ALA A 286 -18.78 50.50 14.83
CA ALA A 286 -19.62 50.68 13.64
C ALA A 286 -20.14 49.34 13.09
N THR A 287 -19.34 48.27 13.16
CA THR A 287 -19.74 46.94 12.70
C THR A 287 -20.76 46.32 13.66
N THR A 288 -20.56 46.39 14.98
CA THR A 288 -21.56 45.97 15.98
C THR A 288 -22.88 46.71 15.77
N ALA A 289 -22.84 48.02 15.51
CA ALA A 289 -24.04 48.83 15.24
C ALA A 289 -24.81 48.42 13.97
N VAL A 290 -24.13 47.87 12.95
CA VAL A 290 -24.78 47.31 11.75
C VAL A 290 -25.25 45.87 11.97
N LEU A 291 -24.50 45.03 12.69
CA LEU A 291 -24.92 43.67 13.03
C LEU A 291 -26.17 43.64 13.91
N MET A 292 -26.29 44.56 14.87
CA MET A 292 -27.53 44.76 15.66
C MET A 292 -28.69 45.30 14.81
N HIS A 293 -28.42 46.22 13.86
CA HIS A 293 -29.45 46.73 12.94
C HIS A 293 -29.95 45.66 11.95
N LEU A 294 -29.10 44.68 11.60
CA LEU A 294 -29.41 43.53 10.76
C LEU A 294 -29.88 42.29 11.54
N GLY A 295 -30.19 42.40 12.83
CA GLY A 295 -30.74 41.29 13.63
C GLY A 295 -29.80 40.08 13.80
N LEU A 296 -28.49 40.25 13.56
CA LEU A 296 -27.47 39.20 13.68
C LEU A 296 -26.83 39.14 15.08
N GLN A 297 -27.06 40.16 15.91
CA GLN A 297 -26.58 40.25 17.29
C GLN A 297 -27.64 40.90 18.18
N ASP A 298 -27.92 40.29 19.33
CA ASP A 298 -28.84 40.83 20.32
C ASP A 298 -28.29 42.10 20.98
N ALA A 299 -29.15 43.11 21.16
CA ALA A 299 -28.79 44.39 21.76
C ALA A 299 -28.40 44.34 23.26
N ASN A 300 -28.35 43.13 23.86
CA ASN A 300 -28.05 42.88 25.27
C ASN A 300 -26.95 41.81 25.46
N ASP A 301 -26.24 41.41 24.39
CA ASP A 301 -25.14 40.44 24.48
C ASP A 301 -23.85 41.08 25.04
N GLY A 302 -23.45 40.68 26.24
CA GLY A 302 -22.17 41.09 26.85
C GLY A 302 -20.92 40.65 26.05
N ASN A 303 -21.05 39.71 25.11
CA ASN A 303 -20.01 39.27 24.19
C ASN A 303 -20.09 39.90 22.79
N ALA A 304 -20.95 40.90 22.55
CA ALA A 304 -21.15 41.48 21.21
C ALA A 304 -19.81 41.93 20.58
N GLY A 305 -18.93 42.56 21.35
CA GLY A 305 -17.59 42.98 20.91
C GLY A 305 -16.58 41.82 20.67
N LEU A 306 -16.87 40.60 21.13
CA LEU A 306 -16.14 39.38 20.74
C LEU A 306 -16.75 38.78 19.47
N ASN A 307 -18.08 38.69 19.41
CA ASN A 307 -18.82 38.18 18.26
C ASN A 307 -18.62 39.04 17.01
N THR A 308 -18.47 40.36 17.14
CA THR A 308 -18.08 41.26 16.06
C THR A 308 -16.62 41.07 15.63
N ARG A 309 -15.69 40.73 16.54
CA ARG A 309 -14.31 40.37 16.16
C ARG A 309 -14.25 39.05 15.42
N THR A 310 -15.06 38.06 15.79
CA THR A 310 -15.25 36.82 15.01
C THR A 310 -15.81 37.12 13.63
N PHE A 311 -16.82 37.99 13.50
CA PHE A 311 -17.33 38.44 12.20
C PHE A 311 -16.25 39.13 11.35
N LEU A 312 -15.50 40.07 11.92
CA LEU A 312 -14.42 40.77 11.22
C LEU A 312 -13.26 39.83 10.84
N SER A 313 -13.06 38.72 11.54
CA SER A 313 -12.07 37.71 11.14
C SER A 313 -12.43 36.98 9.84
N ALA A 314 -13.69 36.98 9.41
CA ALA A 314 -14.07 36.53 8.07
C ALA A 314 -13.39 37.36 6.97
N TYR A 315 -13.30 38.69 7.16
CA TYR A 315 -12.61 39.59 6.22
C TYR A 315 -11.11 39.30 6.15
N MET A 316 -10.49 38.98 7.28
CA MET A 316 -9.09 38.52 7.32
C MET A 316 -8.89 37.19 6.58
N ILE A 317 -9.80 36.22 6.77
CA ILE A 317 -9.74 34.89 6.12
C ILE A 317 -9.93 35.00 4.60
N VAL A 318 -10.83 35.85 4.13
CA VAL A 318 -11.09 36.06 2.69
C VAL A 318 -10.04 36.96 2.02
N GLY A 319 -9.48 37.92 2.75
CA GLY A 319 -8.41 38.79 2.26
C GLY A 319 -7.05 38.09 2.18
N HIS A 320 -6.61 37.45 3.27
CA HIS A 320 -5.28 36.82 3.41
C HIS A 320 -5.36 35.38 3.94
N PRO A 321 -5.99 34.44 3.20
CA PRO A 321 -6.08 33.05 3.63
C PRO A 321 -4.71 32.41 3.87
N VAL A 322 -3.67 32.85 3.14
CA VAL A 322 -2.29 32.35 3.25
C VAL A 322 -1.60 32.77 4.56
N SER A 323 -2.00 33.89 5.17
CA SER A 323 -1.40 34.42 6.41
C SER A 323 -2.21 34.05 7.65
N VAL A 324 -3.49 33.73 7.50
CA VAL A 324 -4.39 33.32 8.60
C VAL A 324 -4.41 31.80 8.80
N LEU A 325 -4.29 31.01 7.72
CA LEU A 325 -4.41 29.55 7.76
C LEU A 325 -3.06 28.91 7.42
N LEU A 326 -2.43 28.32 8.43
CA LEU A 326 -1.09 27.72 8.35
C LEU A 326 -1.06 26.51 7.39
N ASN A 327 -2.16 25.78 7.26
CA ASN A 327 -2.33 24.77 6.21
C ASN A 327 -3.34 25.26 5.17
N LYS A 328 -3.20 24.76 3.94
CA LYS A 328 -4.13 25.01 2.82
C LYS A 328 -4.90 23.74 2.41
N THR A 329 -4.85 22.72 3.26
CA THR A 329 -5.11 21.32 2.88
C THR A 329 -6.05 20.61 3.85
N GLY A 330 -6.43 21.24 4.96
CA GLY A 330 -7.47 20.74 5.85
C GLY A 330 -8.86 21.01 5.30
N ALA A 331 -9.72 19.98 5.26
CA ALA A 331 -11.09 20.12 4.79
C ALA A 331 -11.94 21.11 5.62
N GLN A 332 -11.58 21.33 6.89
CA GLN A 332 -12.20 22.35 7.75
C GLN A 332 -11.74 23.77 7.38
N GLU A 333 -10.52 23.93 6.88
CA GLU A 333 -9.97 25.23 6.48
C GLU A 333 -10.62 25.70 5.17
N SER A 334 -10.81 24.78 4.20
CA SER A 334 -11.55 25.07 2.97
C SER A 334 -13.05 25.33 3.22
N ASP A 335 -13.70 24.56 4.09
CA ASP A 335 -15.09 24.80 4.53
C ASP A 335 -15.25 26.17 5.20
N LEU A 336 -14.29 26.57 6.05
CA LEU A 336 -14.27 27.88 6.70
C LEU A 336 -14.07 29.03 5.70
N ILE A 337 -13.17 28.91 4.72
CA ILE A 337 -12.98 29.92 3.66
C ILE A 337 -14.27 30.07 2.85
N LEU A 338 -14.92 28.96 2.46
CA LEU A 338 -16.15 28.99 1.69
C LEU A 338 -17.27 29.72 2.45
N LYS A 339 -17.53 29.33 3.70
CA LYS A 339 -18.56 29.96 4.56
C LYS A 339 -18.25 31.43 4.88
N ALA A 340 -16.98 31.79 5.07
CA ALA A 340 -16.58 33.19 5.24
C ALA A 340 -16.87 34.01 3.97
N SER A 341 -16.60 33.45 2.79
CA SER A 341 -16.87 34.13 1.50
C SER A 341 -18.36 34.26 1.22
N GLU A 342 -19.17 33.24 1.52
CA GLU A 342 -20.62 33.28 1.40
C GLU A 342 -21.23 34.35 2.33
N LEU A 343 -20.85 34.35 3.61
CA LEU A 343 -21.32 35.32 4.59
C LEU A 343 -21.00 36.77 4.18
N ILE A 344 -19.77 37.04 3.73
CA ILE A 344 -19.38 38.39 3.30
C ILE A 344 -20.14 38.82 2.04
N ASN A 345 -20.28 37.93 1.04
CA ASN A 345 -21.04 38.23 -0.18
C ASN A 345 -22.52 38.54 0.13
N LEU A 346 -23.16 37.75 1.01
CA LEU A 346 -24.55 37.97 1.44
C LEU A 346 -24.69 39.25 2.29
N PHE A 347 -23.71 39.54 3.16
CA PHE A 347 -23.69 40.73 4.00
C PHE A 347 -23.52 42.00 3.15
N GLU A 348 -22.52 42.03 2.26
CA GLU A 348 -22.27 43.19 1.38
C GLU A 348 -23.43 43.42 0.41
N ALA A 349 -24.00 42.37 -0.19
CA ALA A 349 -25.21 42.47 -1.00
C ALA A 349 -26.41 43.00 -0.20
N SER A 350 -26.50 42.71 1.09
CA SER A 350 -27.56 43.22 1.96
C SER A 350 -27.33 44.68 2.33
N VAL A 351 -26.13 45.05 2.80
CA VAL A 351 -25.75 46.44 3.11
C VAL A 351 -25.83 47.36 1.89
N ALA A 352 -25.51 46.88 0.69
CA ALA A 352 -25.67 47.63 -0.55
C ALA A 352 -27.14 47.93 -0.92
N ARG A 353 -28.09 47.09 -0.47
CA ARG A 353 -29.54 47.28 -0.66
C ARG A 353 -30.19 48.09 0.46
N LEU A 354 -29.49 48.38 1.56
CA LEU A 354 -29.94 49.31 2.59
C LEU A 354 -29.78 50.76 2.09
N ASP A 355 -30.79 51.23 1.36
CA ASP A 355 -30.90 52.59 0.87
C ASP A 355 -32.30 53.19 1.13
N THR A 356 -32.43 54.47 0.81
CA THR A 356 -33.61 55.33 0.95
C THR A 356 -34.92 54.72 0.42
N TRP A 357 -34.88 53.99 -0.69
CA TRP A 357 -36.07 53.34 -1.28
C TRP A 357 -36.67 52.21 -0.41
N ASN A 358 -35.89 51.66 0.53
CA ASN A 358 -36.31 50.59 1.44
C ASN A 358 -36.37 51.03 2.92
N ASN A 359 -36.35 52.34 3.18
CA ASN A 359 -36.24 52.94 4.52
C ASN A 359 -35.07 52.42 5.39
N TYR A 360 -34.04 51.81 4.78
CA TYR A 360 -32.96 51.07 5.47
C TYR A 360 -33.41 49.81 6.25
N THR A 361 -34.55 49.21 5.90
CA THR A 361 -34.98 47.88 6.38
C THR A 361 -34.48 46.75 5.46
N ALA A 362 -34.39 45.54 5.98
CA ALA A 362 -34.01 44.34 5.23
C ALA A 362 -35.26 43.52 4.81
N ASN A 363 -35.16 42.78 3.70
CA ASN A 363 -36.19 41.82 3.29
C ASN A 363 -36.10 40.56 4.16
N GLU A 364 -37.22 40.12 4.73
CA GLU A 364 -37.34 39.03 5.71
C GLU A 364 -36.65 37.73 5.26
N MET A 365 -36.93 37.23 4.04
CA MET A 365 -36.28 36.01 3.53
C MET A 365 -34.76 36.16 3.38
N GLN A 366 -34.28 37.38 3.12
CA GLN A 366 -32.85 37.66 2.95
C GLN A 366 -32.14 37.84 4.31
N HIS A 367 -32.85 38.38 5.29
CA HIS A 367 -32.44 38.41 6.70
C HIS A 367 -32.32 36.99 7.27
N GLU A 368 -33.28 36.11 7.01
CA GLU A 368 -33.20 34.69 7.42
C GLU A 368 -31.99 33.99 6.77
N THR A 369 -31.83 34.12 5.44
CA THR A 369 -30.68 33.56 4.71
C THR A 369 -29.33 34.05 5.27
N LEU A 370 -29.23 35.34 5.59
CA LEU A 370 -28.03 35.94 6.18
C LEU A 370 -27.76 35.42 7.61
N ASN A 371 -28.79 35.20 8.41
CA ASN A 371 -28.68 34.65 9.76
C ASN A 371 -28.25 33.16 9.73
N GLN A 372 -28.80 32.36 8.81
CA GLN A 372 -28.35 30.99 8.55
C GLN A 372 -26.87 30.94 8.12
N SER A 373 -26.41 31.87 7.26
CA SER A 373 -25.00 31.98 6.89
C SER A 373 -24.10 32.42 8.06
N TYR A 374 -24.54 33.38 8.87
CA TYR A 374 -23.82 33.86 10.05
C TYR A 374 -23.63 32.76 11.12
N THR A 375 -24.68 31.99 11.40
CA THR A 375 -24.63 30.86 12.33
C THR A 375 -23.81 29.68 11.79
N SER A 376 -23.89 29.41 10.47
CA SER A 376 -23.02 28.43 9.78
C SER A 376 -21.54 28.78 9.88
N TYR A 377 -21.17 30.05 9.61
CA TYR A 377 -19.80 30.53 9.72
C TYR A 377 -19.29 30.54 11.17
N THR A 378 -20.04 31.08 12.13
CA THR A 378 -19.59 31.14 13.54
C THR A 378 -19.42 29.74 14.14
N SER A 379 -20.28 28.78 13.76
CA SER A 379 -20.13 27.36 14.09
C SER A 379 -18.84 26.76 13.50
N ALA A 380 -18.60 26.95 12.20
CA ALA A 380 -17.38 26.47 11.53
C ALA A 380 -16.10 27.10 12.13
N PHE A 381 -16.13 28.40 12.42
CA PHE A 381 -15.02 29.12 13.05
C PHE A 381 -14.73 28.61 14.46
N ALA A 382 -15.77 28.34 15.26
CA ALA A 382 -15.61 27.76 16.60
C ALA A 382 -15.01 26.34 16.55
N ALA A 383 -15.44 25.52 15.60
CA ALA A 383 -14.89 24.17 15.38
C ALA A 383 -13.41 24.21 14.94
N TRP A 384 -13.09 25.05 13.95
CA TRP A 384 -11.72 25.28 13.49
C TRP A 384 -10.81 25.80 14.63
N ARG A 385 -11.25 26.82 15.36
CA ARG A 385 -10.50 27.38 16.50
C ARG A 385 -10.24 26.35 17.60
N LEU A 386 -11.21 25.47 17.86
CA LEU A 386 -11.02 24.37 18.82
C LEU A 386 -9.97 23.38 18.32
N GLN A 387 -10.01 23.00 17.04
CA GLN A 387 -9.04 22.10 16.42
C GLN A 387 -7.63 22.70 16.40
N ASP A 388 -7.47 23.94 15.93
CA ASP A 388 -6.18 24.66 15.89
C ASP A 388 -5.57 24.78 17.29
N SER A 389 -6.36 25.23 18.28
CA SER A 389 -5.88 25.32 19.67
C SER A 389 -5.44 23.95 20.22
N SER A 390 -6.07 22.85 19.79
CA SER A 390 -5.67 21.50 20.19
C SER A 390 -4.35 21.06 19.53
N ILE A 391 -4.14 21.38 18.25
CA ILE A 391 -2.89 21.11 17.52
C ILE A 391 -1.73 21.89 18.16
N LEU A 392 -1.95 23.17 18.48
CA LEU A 392 -0.98 24.00 19.19
C LEU A 392 -0.63 23.41 20.56
N ILE A 393 -1.63 23.01 21.36
CA ILE A 393 -1.42 22.35 22.65
C ILE A 393 -0.63 21.04 22.49
N GLU A 394 -0.95 20.20 21.50
CA GLU A 394 -0.24 18.94 21.25
C GLU A 394 1.21 19.16 20.81
N GLY A 395 1.48 20.15 19.94
CA GLY A 395 2.85 20.54 19.56
C GLY A 395 3.67 21.05 20.74
N MET A 396 3.08 21.88 21.61
CA MET A 396 3.73 22.35 22.83
C MET A 396 4.00 21.22 23.83
N VAL A 397 3.10 20.23 23.94
CA VAL A 397 3.29 19.03 24.77
C VAL A 397 4.35 18.10 24.16
N ALA A 398 4.46 17.99 22.84
CA ALA A 398 5.50 17.24 22.16
C ALA A 398 6.89 17.84 22.44
N SER A 399 7.05 19.15 22.24
CA SER A 399 8.29 19.88 22.57
C SER A 399 8.67 19.75 24.05
N PHE A 400 7.69 19.80 24.98
CA PHE A 400 7.93 19.54 26.40
C PHE A 400 8.47 18.11 26.66
N VAL A 401 7.94 17.10 25.95
CA VAL A 401 8.39 15.70 26.07
C VAL A 401 9.78 15.49 25.46
N GLU A 402 10.13 16.21 24.40
CA GLU A 402 11.49 16.23 23.83
C GLU A 402 12.48 16.85 24.83
N LEU A 403 12.11 17.95 25.49
CA LEU A 403 12.91 18.55 26.55
C LEU A 403 13.05 17.63 27.78
N ASP A 404 12.04 16.86 28.19
CA ASP A 404 12.25 15.78 29.20
C ASP A 404 13.19 14.71 28.63
N ALA A 405 13.04 14.30 27.37
CA ALA A 405 13.86 13.27 26.75
C ALA A 405 15.36 13.64 26.70
N ILE A 406 15.68 14.92 26.49
CA ILE A 406 17.03 15.52 26.53
C ILE A 406 17.50 15.75 27.98
N TRP A 407 16.62 16.24 28.86
CA TRP A 407 16.92 16.36 30.30
C TRP A 407 17.36 15.03 30.90
N GLN A 408 16.68 13.92 30.59
CA GLN A 408 17.06 12.58 31.05
C GLN A 408 18.40 12.06 30.48
N THR A 409 19.02 12.74 29.50
CA THR A 409 20.39 12.44 29.06
C THR A 409 21.44 13.39 29.66
N VAL A 410 21.10 14.67 29.88
CA VAL A 410 22.02 15.68 30.44
C VAL A 410 22.09 15.63 31.98
N LYS A 411 21.07 15.08 32.64
CA LYS A 411 20.99 14.99 34.12
C LYS A 411 22.16 14.23 34.76
N ASP A 412 22.70 13.21 34.10
CA ASP A 412 23.72 12.33 34.68
C ASP A 412 25.17 12.81 34.43
N ASP A 413 25.38 13.77 33.51
CA ASP A 413 26.73 14.21 33.12
C ASP A 413 27.18 15.47 33.91
N SER A 414 28.09 15.31 34.86
CA SER A 414 28.46 16.34 35.86
C SER A 414 29.77 17.08 35.59
N ARG A 415 30.23 17.12 34.34
CA ARG A 415 31.64 17.39 33.98
C ARG A 415 31.98 18.80 33.46
N GLY A 416 31.15 19.81 33.70
CA GLY A 416 31.50 21.21 33.40
C GLY A 416 30.40 22.21 33.76
N GLU A 417 30.79 23.47 33.97
CA GLU A 417 29.87 24.57 34.34
C GLU A 417 28.80 24.82 33.27
N VAL A 418 29.21 24.80 31.99
CA VAL A 418 28.32 24.89 30.81
C VAL A 418 27.18 23.85 30.85
N ALA A 419 27.38 22.68 31.46
CA ALA A 419 26.33 21.68 31.60
C ALA A 419 25.23 22.09 32.59
N ASN A 420 25.52 23.00 33.54
CA ASN A 420 24.52 23.60 34.41
C ASN A 420 23.73 24.71 33.69
N ASP A 421 24.37 25.52 32.85
CA ASP A 421 23.69 26.55 32.05
C ASP A 421 22.64 25.90 31.11
N TYR A 422 23.02 24.81 30.42
CA TYR A 422 22.07 24.02 29.62
C TYR A 422 20.96 23.39 30.47
N ARG A 423 21.22 23.02 31.72
CA ARG A 423 20.21 22.47 32.64
C ARG A 423 19.21 23.53 33.11
N GLU A 424 19.67 24.75 33.33
CA GLU A 424 18.83 25.89 33.70
C GLU A 424 17.97 26.31 32.50
N GLY A 425 18.59 26.52 31.32
CA GLY A 425 17.88 26.82 30.08
C GLY A 425 16.82 25.79 29.67
N ILE A 426 17.06 24.49 29.89
CA ILE A 426 16.03 23.44 29.65
C ILE A 426 14.86 23.58 30.65
N ARG A 427 15.13 23.89 31.93
CA ARG A 427 14.09 24.09 32.95
C ARG A 427 13.25 25.32 32.67
N ASP A 428 13.86 26.44 32.33
CA ASP A 428 13.14 27.69 32.06
C ASP A 428 12.23 27.57 30.83
N ASN A 429 12.70 26.88 29.78
CA ASN A 429 11.85 26.54 28.64
C ASN A 429 10.72 25.57 29.02
N GLN A 430 10.97 24.55 29.86
CA GLN A 430 9.91 23.69 30.39
C GLN A 430 8.87 24.46 31.22
N VAL A 431 9.30 25.39 32.08
CA VAL A 431 8.41 26.25 32.88
C VAL A 431 7.61 27.21 31.99
N MET A 432 8.24 27.82 30.99
CA MET A 432 7.56 28.69 30.02
C MET A 432 6.50 27.90 29.23
N LEU A 433 6.85 26.74 28.66
CA LEU A 433 5.93 25.87 27.95
C LEU A 433 4.76 25.45 28.84
N LEU A 434 5.03 24.96 30.06
CA LEU A 434 4.01 24.55 31.01
C LEU A 434 3.08 25.70 31.39
N SER A 435 3.59 26.93 31.56
CA SER A 435 2.77 28.11 31.82
C SER A 435 1.84 28.47 30.65
N ARG A 436 2.32 28.32 29.41
CA ARG A 436 1.54 28.57 28.19
C ARG A 436 0.50 27.48 27.95
N ILE A 437 0.85 26.21 28.11
CA ILE A 437 -0.08 25.07 27.99
C ILE A 437 -1.20 25.18 29.03
N ARG A 438 -0.89 25.56 30.29
CA ARG A 438 -1.91 25.80 31.32
C ARG A 438 -2.83 26.99 31.00
N LYS A 439 -2.34 28.05 30.34
CA LYS A 439 -3.16 29.17 29.87
C LYS A 439 -4.09 28.80 28.71
N LEU A 440 -3.67 27.89 27.82
CA LEU A 440 -4.45 27.47 26.65
C LEU A 440 -5.44 26.33 26.93
N ALA A 441 -5.04 25.33 27.72
CA ALA A 441 -5.82 24.12 27.98
C ALA A 441 -6.64 24.15 29.29
N GLY A 442 -6.32 25.09 30.20
CA GLY A 442 -6.71 25.01 31.61
C GLY A 442 -5.76 24.11 32.42
N PRO A 443 -5.65 24.31 33.75
CA PRO A 443 -4.62 23.67 34.57
C PRO A 443 -4.72 22.13 34.59
N ASP A 444 -5.90 21.58 34.86
CA ASP A 444 -6.07 20.13 35.04
C ASP A 444 -5.91 19.35 33.74
N ARG A 445 -6.40 19.90 32.62
CA ARG A 445 -6.28 19.31 31.28
C ARG A 445 -4.84 19.38 30.77
N ALA A 446 -4.13 20.49 31.00
CA ALA A 446 -2.70 20.61 30.71
C ALA A 446 -1.89 19.54 31.45
N ASP A 447 -2.09 19.45 32.76
CA ASP A 447 -1.41 18.46 33.61
C ASP A 447 -1.72 17.02 33.20
N PHE A 448 -2.96 16.71 32.82
CA PHE A 448 -3.35 15.39 32.32
C PHE A 448 -2.66 15.05 30.99
N LEU A 449 -2.66 15.97 30.01
CA LEU A 449 -2.03 15.76 28.70
C LEU A 449 -0.52 15.54 28.83
N ILE A 450 0.16 16.36 29.64
CA ILE A 450 1.59 16.22 29.92
C ILE A 450 1.88 14.87 30.60
N LYS A 451 1.11 14.48 31.63
CA LYS A 451 1.25 13.18 32.31
C LYS A 451 1.02 12.00 31.37
N LYS A 452 0.05 12.10 30.45
CA LYS A 452 -0.23 11.09 29.40
C LYS A 452 0.95 10.96 28.42
N ALA A 453 1.44 12.08 27.87
CA ALA A 453 2.50 12.09 26.86
C ALA A 453 3.85 11.61 27.44
N ILE A 454 4.22 12.03 28.65
CA ILE A 454 5.41 11.53 29.36
C ILE A 454 5.30 10.01 29.61
N LYS A 455 4.14 9.51 30.05
CA LYS A 455 3.90 8.08 30.28
C LYS A 455 4.04 7.27 28.99
N GLU A 456 3.60 7.82 27.86
CA GLU A 456 3.73 7.17 26.55
C GLU A 456 5.17 7.19 26.03
N SER A 457 5.87 8.32 26.09
CA SER A 457 7.30 8.43 25.74
C SER A 457 8.15 7.43 26.54
N ARG A 458 7.92 7.34 27.85
CA ARG A 458 8.60 6.37 28.74
C ARG A 458 8.19 4.91 28.49
N ARG A 459 7.07 4.65 27.81
CA ARG A 459 6.68 3.31 27.32
C ARG A 459 7.34 2.97 25.97
N ARG A 460 7.64 3.97 25.14
CA ARG A 460 8.32 3.80 23.83
C ARG A 460 9.84 3.61 23.96
N ARG A 461 10.50 4.14 25.01
CA ARG A 461 11.92 3.84 25.31
C ARG A 461 12.11 2.41 25.88
N PRO A 462 13.01 1.58 25.33
CA PRO A 462 13.39 0.30 25.95
C PRO A 462 14.19 0.53 27.25
N LYS A 463 13.99 -0.33 28.26
CA LYS A 463 14.76 -0.26 29.52
C LYS A 463 16.25 -0.50 29.27
N LYS A 464 17.12 0.39 29.76
CA LYS A 464 18.57 0.15 29.86
C LYS A 464 18.82 -1.14 30.65
N ARG A 465 19.77 -1.97 30.20
CA ARG A 465 20.34 -3.08 30.99
C ARG A 465 21.25 -2.52 32.09
N PRO A 466 21.44 -3.22 33.24
CA PRO A 466 22.33 -2.75 34.30
C PRO A 466 23.79 -2.68 33.82
N ALA A 467 24.54 -1.71 34.35
CA ALA A 467 25.87 -1.33 33.87
C ALA A 467 27.00 -2.22 34.42
N ALA A 468 26.97 -3.51 34.07
CA ALA A 468 27.90 -4.52 34.60
C ALA A 468 28.66 -5.34 33.54
N GLU A 469 28.67 -4.93 32.26
CA GLU A 469 29.49 -5.58 31.23
C GLU A 469 29.85 -4.64 30.06
N VAL A 470 30.86 -3.78 30.27
CA VAL A 470 31.50 -2.98 29.21
C VAL A 470 33.01 -2.99 29.42
N ARG A 471 33.75 -3.55 28.46
CA ARG A 471 35.19 -3.25 28.26
C ARG A 471 35.33 -2.20 27.14
N PRO A 472 36.30 -1.28 27.23
CA PRO A 472 36.30 -0.07 26.41
C PRO A 472 36.74 -0.33 24.97
N ARG A 473 36.18 0.48 24.06
CA ARG A 473 36.70 0.74 22.72
C ARG A 473 36.40 2.21 22.42
N GLY A 474 37.42 3.00 22.10
CA GLY A 474 37.22 4.38 21.63
C GLY A 474 36.72 4.43 20.17
N VAL A 475 36.71 5.57 19.50
CA VAL A 475 37.49 6.81 19.71
C VAL A 475 36.72 8.01 19.09
N GLU A 476 36.92 9.22 19.64
CA GLU A 476 36.53 10.55 19.10
C GLU A 476 35.03 10.92 18.92
N PRO A 477 34.70 12.23 18.84
CA PRO A 477 33.32 12.75 18.86
C PRO A 477 32.74 13.01 17.45
N SER A 478 31.43 13.29 17.43
CA SER A 478 30.72 13.86 16.27
C SER A 478 30.02 15.17 16.67
N SER A 479 30.40 16.28 16.05
CA SER A 479 29.62 17.52 16.05
C SER A 479 28.44 17.42 15.07
N ASP A 480 27.59 18.46 15.10
CA ASP A 480 26.62 18.82 14.06
C ASP A 480 25.45 17.88 13.77
N ALA A 481 24.30 18.21 14.35
CA ALA A 481 23.03 18.32 13.60
C ALA A 481 22.03 19.21 14.36
N SER A 482 21.83 20.44 13.89
CA SER A 482 20.64 21.24 14.20
C SER A 482 20.00 21.67 12.88
N ALA A 483 18.89 21.03 12.50
CA ALA A 483 18.15 21.33 11.28
C ALA A 483 16.66 21.00 11.47
N SER A 484 15.79 21.94 11.10
CA SER A 484 14.33 21.78 11.17
C SER A 484 13.78 20.94 10.00
N PRO A 485 12.67 20.21 10.19
CA PRO A 485 12.17 19.24 9.20
C PRO A 485 11.24 19.87 8.15
N GLU A 486 11.76 20.76 7.29
CA GLU A 486 10.92 21.38 6.24
C GLU A 486 11.69 21.68 4.94
N GLN A 487 12.17 20.64 4.25
CA GLN A 487 12.59 20.76 2.84
C GLN A 487 12.09 19.62 1.95
N VAL A 488 11.67 20.07 0.77
CA VAL A 488 11.23 19.41 -0.46
C VAL A 488 11.85 18.02 -0.71
N VAL A 489 11.00 17.03 -1.05
CA VAL A 489 11.42 15.78 -1.69
C VAL A 489 11.64 15.98 -3.20
N ASP A 490 12.85 16.39 -3.58
CA ASP A 490 13.30 16.52 -4.97
C ASP A 490 14.62 15.72 -5.19
N ASP A 491 14.63 14.83 -6.19
CA ASP A 491 15.76 14.17 -6.87
C ASP A 491 17.01 13.62 -6.11
N THR A 492 16.93 13.25 -4.84
CA THR A 492 18.05 12.54 -4.15
C THR A 492 18.13 11.02 -4.42
N PHE A 493 17.75 10.53 -5.61
CA PHE A 493 17.92 9.12 -6.00
C PHE A 493 18.60 8.89 -7.37
N ALA A 494 19.27 9.89 -7.94
CA ALA A 494 20.33 9.67 -8.93
C ALA A 494 21.33 10.84 -8.97
N PRO A 495 22.64 10.64 -8.75
CA PRO A 495 23.64 11.58 -9.24
C PRO A 495 23.72 11.47 -10.76
N THR A 496 23.58 12.58 -11.48
CA THR A 496 23.74 12.63 -12.95
C THR A 496 25.20 12.34 -13.34
N PRO A 497 25.49 11.25 -14.09
CA PRO A 497 26.87 10.90 -14.43
C PRO A 497 27.43 11.77 -15.55
N ILE A 498 28.49 12.52 -15.25
CA ILE A 498 29.24 13.30 -16.23
C ILE A 498 30.21 12.37 -16.97
N GLY A 499 29.78 11.84 -18.12
CA GLY A 499 30.63 11.04 -19.01
C GLY A 499 29.85 10.19 -20.02
N SER A 500 30.23 10.28 -21.31
CA SER A 500 29.89 9.36 -22.41
C SER A 500 28.51 8.65 -22.29
N GLY A 501 27.44 9.43 -22.27
CA GLY A 501 26.08 9.04 -21.87
C GLY A 501 25.33 8.04 -22.76
N GLU A 502 26.01 7.31 -23.64
CA GLU A 502 25.46 6.20 -24.44
C GLU A 502 26.02 4.85 -23.98
N LEU A 503 27.34 4.69 -23.91
CA LEU A 503 27.98 3.47 -23.38
C LEU A 503 27.54 3.21 -21.94
N ASN A 504 27.42 4.26 -21.12
CA ASN A 504 26.93 4.13 -19.75
C ASN A 504 25.45 3.67 -19.68
N LYS A 505 24.61 3.98 -20.68
CA LYS A 505 23.23 3.44 -20.79
C LYS A 505 23.17 1.98 -21.25
N LEU A 506 24.21 1.47 -21.92
CA LEU A 506 24.31 0.04 -22.22
C LEU A 506 24.66 -0.79 -20.97
N PHE A 507 25.42 -0.20 -20.05
CA PHE A 507 25.82 -0.84 -18.79
C PHE A 507 24.84 -0.61 -17.61
N THR A 508 24.17 0.55 -17.53
CA THR A 508 23.12 0.76 -16.50
C THR A 508 21.74 0.41 -17.06
N THR A 509 21.18 -0.70 -16.61
CA THR A 509 19.83 -1.17 -17.00
C THR A 509 18.69 -0.45 -16.28
N MET A 510 18.99 0.52 -15.41
CA MET A 510 18.00 1.28 -14.65
C MET A 510 17.13 2.15 -15.58
N PRO A 511 15.82 1.92 -15.67
CA PRO A 511 14.90 2.84 -16.34
C PRO A 511 14.70 4.10 -15.47
N SER A 512 14.06 5.13 -16.04
CA SER A 512 13.67 6.33 -15.28
C SER A 512 12.84 5.96 -14.06
N ASN A 513 13.04 6.69 -12.95
CA ASN A 513 12.33 6.48 -11.67
C ASN A 513 10.80 6.40 -11.88
N ARG A 514 10.25 7.22 -12.78
CA ARG A 514 8.82 7.20 -13.16
C ARG A 514 8.38 5.86 -13.75
N VAL A 515 9.13 5.36 -14.75
CA VAL A 515 8.87 4.07 -15.40
C VAL A 515 8.98 2.93 -14.38
N LEU A 516 9.99 2.98 -13.51
CA LEU A 516 10.17 1.99 -12.45
C LEU A 516 8.99 1.98 -11.46
N THR A 517 8.51 3.14 -11.01
CA THR A 517 7.33 3.22 -10.12
C THR A 517 6.05 2.74 -10.80
N HIS A 518 5.88 3.01 -12.09
CA HIS A 518 4.70 2.62 -12.87
C HIS A 518 4.65 1.11 -13.12
N GLU A 519 5.74 0.53 -13.65
CA GLU A 519 5.88 -0.91 -13.85
C GLU A 519 5.64 -1.70 -12.56
N LEU A 520 6.18 -1.20 -11.44
CA LEU A 520 6.08 -1.84 -10.13
C LEU A 520 4.67 -1.75 -9.49
N ALA A 521 3.90 -0.73 -9.82
CA ALA A 521 2.49 -0.62 -9.41
C ALA A 521 1.59 -1.61 -10.18
N ILE A 522 1.96 -1.90 -11.44
CA ILE A 522 1.28 -2.88 -12.31
C ILE A 522 1.73 -4.32 -11.98
N ASP A 523 3.03 -4.55 -11.80
CA ASP A 523 3.60 -5.84 -11.43
C ASP A 523 4.55 -5.74 -10.23
N LYS A 524 4.10 -6.29 -9.10
CA LYS A 524 4.84 -6.28 -7.83
C LYS A 524 6.08 -7.16 -7.84
N GLU A 525 6.21 -8.04 -8.84
CA GLU A 525 7.39 -8.89 -9.04
C GLU A 525 8.27 -8.39 -10.20
N TYR A 526 8.08 -7.15 -10.67
CA TYR A 526 8.87 -6.54 -11.73
C TYR A 526 10.39 -6.63 -11.46
N ARG A 527 11.12 -7.06 -12.49
CA ARG A 527 12.58 -7.17 -12.51
C ARG A 527 13.11 -6.64 -13.83
N LEU A 528 14.29 -6.06 -13.78
CA LEU A 528 15.03 -5.65 -14.97
C LEU A 528 15.52 -6.88 -15.72
N GLU A 529 14.91 -7.14 -16.88
CA GLU A 529 15.36 -8.12 -17.86
C GLU A 529 16.63 -7.62 -18.56
N ASP A 530 17.61 -8.50 -18.77
CA ASP A 530 18.81 -8.14 -19.53
C ASP A 530 18.58 -8.20 -21.05
N LYS A 531 17.72 -7.31 -21.56
CA LYS A 531 17.42 -7.15 -23.00
C LYS A 531 18.68 -6.90 -23.84
N ASN A 532 19.79 -6.46 -23.24
CA ASN A 532 21.03 -6.09 -23.92
C ASN A 532 22.19 -7.09 -23.69
N SER A 533 21.95 -8.26 -23.09
CA SER A 533 22.98 -9.28 -22.81
C SER A 533 23.84 -9.59 -24.04
N ASP A 534 23.22 -9.81 -25.20
CA ASP A 534 23.94 -10.21 -26.41
C ASP A 534 24.72 -9.06 -27.06
N LEU A 535 24.24 -7.83 -26.91
CA LEU A 535 24.97 -6.61 -27.32
C LEU A 535 26.18 -6.38 -26.41
N ARG A 536 26.03 -6.52 -25.09
CA ARG A 536 27.18 -6.46 -24.15
C ARG A 536 28.16 -7.59 -24.42
N ALA A 537 27.70 -8.81 -24.70
CA ALA A 537 28.57 -9.93 -25.03
C ALA A 537 29.38 -9.70 -26.32
N GLN A 538 28.76 -9.11 -27.36
CA GLN A 538 29.47 -8.69 -28.58
C GLN A 538 30.50 -7.59 -28.30
N MET A 539 30.10 -6.55 -27.56
CA MET A 539 30.98 -5.45 -27.18
C MET A 539 32.17 -5.93 -26.32
N TYR A 540 31.94 -6.82 -25.35
CA TYR A 540 33.01 -7.43 -24.56
C TYR A 540 33.96 -8.31 -25.40
N ARG A 541 33.49 -9.02 -26.44
CA ARG A 541 34.39 -9.72 -27.38
C ARG A 541 35.29 -8.74 -28.14
N SER A 542 34.71 -7.66 -28.67
CA SER A 542 35.48 -6.61 -29.37
C SER A 542 36.49 -5.92 -28.45
N ILE A 543 36.15 -5.73 -27.16
CA ILE A 543 37.08 -5.26 -26.13
C ILE A 543 38.20 -6.29 -25.88
N CYS A 544 37.90 -7.59 -25.81
CA CYS A 544 38.92 -8.64 -25.66
C CYS A 544 39.84 -8.77 -26.88
N GLU A 545 39.34 -8.61 -28.10
CA GLU A 545 40.15 -8.54 -29.33
C GLU A 545 41.06 -7.30 -29.33
N SER A 546 40.50 -6.15 -28.94
CA SER A 546 41.25 -4.90 -28.73
C SER A 546 42.31 -5.01 -27.62
N MET A 547 42.02 -5.80 -26.58
CA MET A 547 42.95 -6.10 -25.50
C MET A 547 44.09 -7.02 -25.98
N LYS A 548 43.81 -8.09 -26.76
CA LYS A 548 44.85 -8.93 -27.38
C LYS A 548 45.80 -8.09 -28.25
N ALA A 549 45.24 -7.23 -29.11
CA ALA A 549 46.02 -6.29 -29.92
C ALA A 549 46.81 -5.28 -29.05
N GLY A 550 46.19 -4.77 -27.98
CA GLY A 550 46.82 -3.87 -27.03
C GLY A 550 47.98 -4.48 -26.24
N PHE A 551 47.90 -5.77 -25.88
CA PHE A 551 48.99 -6.51 -25.26
C PHE A 551 50.14 -6.76 -26.25
N ALA A 552 49.84 -7.15 -27.49
CA ALA A 552 50.84 -7.26 -28.57
C ALA A 552 51.53 -5.92 -28.86
N ALA A 553 50.83 -4.80 -28.71
CA ALA A 553 51.34 -3.43 -28.83
C ALA A 553 51.94 -2.86 -27.52
N GLY A 554 52.20 -3.67 -26.50
CA GLY A 554 52.85 -3.25 -25.24
C GLY A 554 52.00 -2.39 -24.28
N ASN A 555 50.74 -2.10 -24.60
CA ASN A 555 49.84 -1.24 -23.84
C ASN A 555 49.02 -2.00 -22.76
N ALA A 556 49.51 -3.14 -22.30
CA ALA A 556 48.85 -4.05 -21.35
C ALA A 556 48.43 -3.41 -20.02
N SER A 557 49.25 -2.48 -19.51
CA SER A 557 49.04 -1.80 -18.23
C SER A 557 47.76 -0.96 -18.21
N ARG A 558 47.46 -0.25 -19.31
CA ARG A 558 46.27 0.60 -19.44
C ARG A 558 44.98 -0.21 -19.44
N TRP A 559 44.95 -1.32 -20.18
CA TRP A 559 43.79 -2.22 -20.21
C TRP A 559 43.51 -2.87 -18.85
N THR A 560 44.57 -3.32 -18.17
CA THR A 560 44.45 -3.95 -16.84
C THR A 560 43.93 -2.96 -15.80
N LEU A 561 44.41 -1.71 -15.83
CA LEU A 561 43.93 -0.65 -14.94
C LEU A 561 42.43 -0.34 -15.14
N SER A 562 41.99 -0.13 -16.39
CA SER A 562 40.57 0.16 -16.67
C SER A 562 39.64 -1.04 -16.43
N ALA A 563 40.13 -2.28 -16.56
CA ALA A 563 39.38 -3.46 -16.17
C ALA A 563 39.23 -3.57 -14.64
N ALA A 564 40.30 -3.31 -13.89
CA ALA A 564 40.26 -3.27 -12.43
C ALA A 564 39.36 -2.14 -11.90
N GLU A 565 39.40 -0.96 -12.53
CA GLU A 565 38.53 0.19 -12.26
C GLU A 565 37.05 -0.16 -12.44
N ASN A 566 36.67 -0.76 -13.58
CA ASN A 566 35.29 -1.15 -13.85
C ASN A 566 34.77 -2.22 -12.88
N ILE A 567 35.61 -3.17 -12.49
CA ILE A 567 35.29 -4.18 -11.46
C ILE A 567 35.15 -3.52 -10.08
N LYS A 568 36.08 -2.63 -9.71
CA LYS A 568 36.06 -1.89 -8.44
C LYS A 568 34.76 -1.08 -8.29
N GLU A 569 34.40 -0.28 -9.29
CA GLU A 569 33.20 0.55 -9.26
C GLU A 569 31.93 -0.31 -9.06
N LYS A 570 31.76 -1.35 -9.88
CA LYS A 570 30.58 -2.23 -9.82
C LYS A 570 30.48 -2.98 -8.49
N LEU A 571 31.58 -3.51 -7.95
CA LEU A 571 31.59 -4.18 -6.65
C LEU A 571 31.32 -3.22 -5.48
N LEU A 572 31.92 -2.02 -5.47
CA LEU A 572 31.68 -1.04 -4.41
C LEU A 572 30.26 -0.49 -4.47
N ARG A 573 29.66 -0.35 -5.66
CA ARG A 573 28.24 0.05 -5.84
C ARG A 573 27.24 -0.98 -5.27
N MET A 574 27.63 -2.25 -5.17
CA MET A 574 26.83 -3.30 -4.51
C MET A 574 26.95 -3.29 -2.98
N LEU A 575 27.85 -2.49 -2.40
CA LEU A 575 28.23 -2.58 -0.99
C LEU A 575 27.97 -1.26 -0.25
N LYS A 576 27.40 -1.35 0.95
CA LYS A 576 27.19 -0.17 1.79
C LYS A 576 28.54 0.32 2.36
N PRO A 577 28.87 1.62 2.27
CA PRO A 577 30.03 2.19 2.93
C PRO A 577 30.07 1.83 4.42
N GLY A 578 31.25 1.49 4.93
CA GLY A 578 31.47 1.05 6.32
C GLY A 578 31.38 -0.46 6.58
N MET A 579 30.99 -1.29 5.61
CA MET A 579 31.14 -2.75 5.75
C MET A 579 32.60 -3.20 5.61
N ASN A 580 33.04 -4.19 6.41
CA ASN A 580 34.40 -4.73 6.32
C ASN A 580 34.77 -5.24 4.91
N MET A 581 33.81 -5.77 4.14
CA MET A 581 34.05 -6.17 2.74
C MET A 581 34.24 -4.98 1.80
N TYR A 582 33.54 -3.86 2.02
CA TYR A 582 33.76 -2.62 1.26
C TYR A 582 35.21 -2.16 1.42
N LYS A 583 35.69 -2.11 2.67
CA LYS A 583 37.08 -1.76 2.98
C LYS A 583 38.08 -2.73 2.34
N MET A 584 37.91 -4.04 2.54
CA MET A 584 38.76 -5.08 1.96
C MET A 584 38.84 -5.00 0.42
N ILE A 585 37.72 -4.73 -0.26
CA ILE A 585 37.68 -4.58 -1.72
C ILE A 585 38.34 -3.26 -2.16
N SER A 586 38.14 -2.16 -1.43
CA SER A 586 38.79 -0.88 -1.73
C SER A 586 40.32 -0.90 -1.55
N GLU A 587 40.82 -1.68 -0.59
CA GLU A 587 42.25 -1.87 -0.31
C GLU A 587 42.91 -2.86 -1.28
N ALA A 588 42.20 -3.93 -1.68
CA ALA A 588 42.73 -4.93 -2.61
C ALA A 588 42.69 -4.49 -4.08
N LEU A 589 41.66 -3.73 -4.49
CA LEU A 589 41.56 -3.11 -5.81
C LEU A 589 42.01 -1.64 -5.76
N ASP A 590 43.14 -1.33 -5.11
CA ASP A 590 43.68 0.03 -5.18
C ASP A 590 44.27 0.34 -6.57
N LEU A 591 43.85 1.46 -7.16
CA LEU A 591 44.19 1.83 -8.53
C LEU A 591 45.61 2.38 -8.63
N GLU A 592 46.09 3.09 -7.60
CA GLU A 592 47.47 3.58 -7.56
C GLU A 592 48.44 2.39 -7.46
N ASN A 593 48.21 1.49 -6.51
CA ASN A 593 48.99 0.27 -6.33
C ASN A 593 48.99 -0.63 -7.58
N ILE A 594 47.82 -0.87 -8.20
CA ILE A 594 47.74 -1.64 -9.47
C ILE A 594 48.51 -0.93 -10.58
N SER A 595 48.34 0.38 -10.77
CA SER A 595 49.06 1.13 -11.81
C SER A 595 50.59 1.03 -11.64
N ARG A 596 51.08 1.09 -10.39
CA ARG A 596 52.50 0.97 -10.05
C ARG A 596 53.03 -0.44 -10.30
N GLN A 597 52.29 -1.48 -9.92
CA GLN A 597 52.65 -2.88 -10.19
C GLN A 597 52.68 -3.18 -11.69
N CYS A 598 51.73 -2.64 -12.46
CA CYS A 598 51.70 -2.76 -13.92
C CYS A 598 52.84 -1.99 -14.59
N GLN A 599 53.22 -0.80 -14.11
CA GLN A 599 54.40 -0.06 -14.60
C GLN A 599 55.72 -0.80 -14.30
N GLN A 600 55.78 -1.53 -13.19
CA GLN A 600 56.95 -2.33 -12.80
C GLN A 600 56.97 -3.74 -13.42
N GLY A 601 55.89 -4.18 -14.08
CA GLY A 601 55.76 -5.53 -14.64
C GLY A 601 55.57 -6.66 -13.62
N VAL A 602 55.23 -6.32 -12.36
CA VAL A 602 55.17 -7.27 -11.22
C VAL A 602 53.72 -7.71 -10.89
N PHE A 603 52.72 -7.19 -11.61
CA PHE A 603 51.31 -7.50 -11.34
C PHE A 603 50.94 -8.98 -11.55
N SER A 604 50.44 -9.64 -10.51
CA SER A 604 50.07 -11.07 -10.53
C SER A 604 48.60 -11.28 -10.92
N TYR A 605 48.35 -11.63 -12.18
CA TYR A 605 47.02 -12.04 -12.66
C TYR A 605 46.47 -13.28 -11.93
N PRO A 606 47.25 -14.35 -11.62
CA PRO A 606 46.76 -15.47 -10.82
C PRO A 606 46.34 -15.05 -9.40
N GLY A 607 47.10 -14.17 -8.75
CA GLY A 607 46.74 -13.61 -7.44
C GLY A 607 45.44 -12.81 -7.48
N PHE A 608 45.24 -12.01 -8.53
CA PHE A 608 44.00 -11.27 -8.77
C PHE A 608 42.79 -12.19 -8.97
N PHE A 609 42.90 -13.20 -9.85
CA PHE A 609 41.81 -14.15 -10.09
C PHE A 609 41.51 -15.01 -8.84
N GLY A 610 42.53 -15.41 -8.08
CA GLY A 610 42.38 -16.10 -6.80
C GLY A 610 41.69 -15.26 -5.72
N PHE A 611 41.96 -13.95 -5.65
CA PHE A 611 41.21 -13.03 -4.79
C PHE A 611 39.74 -12.94 -5.22
N MET A 612 39.48 -12.74 -6.51
CA MET A 612 38.11 -12.63 -7.06
C MET A 612 37.30 -13.92 -6.86
N ALA A 613 37.89 -15.10 -7.05
CA ALA A 613 37.28 -16.40 -6.77
C ALA A 613 36.89 -16.60 -5.29
N ASN A 614 37.48 -15.82 -4.36
CA ASN A 614 37.18 -15.84 -2.93
C ASN A 614 36.27 -14.68 -2.48
N VAL A 615 36.01 -13.70 -3.35
CA VAL A 615 35.10 -12.56 -3.12
C VAL A 615 33.73 -12.82 -3.75
N LEU A 616 33.67 -13.24 -5.02
CA LEU A 616 32.42 -13.45 -5.75
C LEU A 616 31.41 -14.30 -4.95
N PRO A 617 31.74 -15.50 -4.42
CA PRO A 617 30.75 -16.35 -3.74
C PRO A 617 30.16 -15.76 -2.45
N LYS A 618 30.70 -14.63 -1.94
CA LYS A 618 30.19 -13.92 -0.75
C LYS A 618 29.23 -12.78 -1.08
N LEU A 619 29.13 -12.42 -2.37
CA LEU A 619 28.30 -11.32 -2.89
C LEU A 619 27.11 -11.82 -3.72
N CYS A 620 27.00 -13.14 -3.93
CA CYS A 620 25.99 -13.75 -4.79
C CYS A 620 24.66 -14.02 -4.09
N ALA A 621 23.59 -14.05 -4.89
CA ALA A 621 22.31 -14.57 -4.45
C ALA A 621 22.29 -16.12 -4.59
N PRO A 622 21.63 -16.86 -3.66
CA PRO A 622 21.71 -18.33 -3.60
C PRO A 622 21.33 -19.10 -4.86
N PHE A 623 20.62 -18.48 -5.82
CA PHE A 623 20.27 -19.11 -7.09
C PHE A 623 21.43 -19.12 -8.10
N ARG A 624 22.43 -18.24 -7.98
CA ARG A 624 23.64 -18.22 -8.83
C ARG A 624 24.85 -18.91 -8.24
N ASP A 625 24.78 -19.35 -6.98
CA ASP A 625 25.88 -20.04 -6.28
C ASP A 625 26.53 -21.16 -7.11
N GLN A 626 25.76 -21.85 -7.95
CA GLN A 626 26.28 -22.92 -8.81
C GLN A 626 27.06 -22.37 -10.03
N GLU A 627 26.54 -21.35 -10.71
CA GLU A 627 27.24 -20.65 -11.81
C GLU A 627 28.57 -20.06 -11.31
N VAL A 628 28.52 -19.45 -10.12
CA VAL A 628 29.64 -18.74 -9.50
C VAL A 628 30.71 -19.70 -8.98
N LYS A 629 30.35 -20.90 -8.50
CA LYS A 629 31.33 -21.94 -8.15
C LYS A 629 32.09 -22.43 -9.39
N ILE A 630 31.38 -22.73 -10.47
CA ILE A 630 31.99 -23.15 -11.74
C ILE A 630 32.96 -22.07 -12.25
N LEU A 631 32.58 -20.79 -12.16
CA LEU A 631 33.49 -19.69 -12.50
C LEU A 631 34.67 -19.58 -11.52
N ALA A 632 34.43 -19.62 -10.21
CA ALA A 632 35.48 -19.49 -9.19
C ALA A 632 36.52 -20.61 -9.27
N ASP A 633 36.12 -21.82 -9.65
CA ASP A 633 37.03 -22.95 -9.85
C ASP A 633 37.79 -22.84 -11.19
N TYR A 634 37.15 -22.37 -12.27
CA TYR A 634 37.86 -22.04 -13.52
C TYR A 634 38.84 -20.87 -13.36
N LEU A 635 38.54 -19.88 -12.52
CA LEU A 635 39.44 -18.78 -12.14
C LEU A 635 40.63 -19.24 -11.27
N ARG A 636 40.56 -20.43 -10.66
CA ARG A 636 41.66 -21.05 -9.89
C ARG A 636 42.56 -21.95 -10.74
N THR A 637 42.19 -22.29 -11.97
CA THR A 637 43.03 -23.11 -12.86
C THR A 637 44.26 -22.32 -13.29
N GLU A 638 45.44 -22.75 -12.85
CA GLU A 638 46.73 -22.14 -13.21
C GLU A 638 47.12 -22.53 -14.65
N ASN A 639 46.80 -21.65 -15.60
CA ASN A 639 47.35 -21.63 -16.96
C ASN A 639 47.83 -20.20 -17.23
N ASP A 640 49.07 -20.04 -17.70
CA ASP A 640 49.68 -18.73 -18.01
C ASP A 640 49.50 -18.30 -19.48
N GLU A 641 48.68 -19.01 -20.27
CA GLU A 641 48.37 -18.61 -21.64
C GLU A 641 47.58 -17.30 -21.67
N LEU A 642 48.08 -16.34 -22.45
CA LEU A 642 47.51 -14.99 -22.55
C LEU A 642 46.02 -14.99 -22.95
N ASP A 643 45.64 -15.92 -23.82
CA ASP A 643 44.27 -16.09 -24.29
C ASP A 643 43.32 -16.59 -23.19
N ASP A 644 43.74 -17.57 -22.37
CA ASP A 644 42.96 -18.06 -21.23
C ASP A 644 42.86 -17.01 -20.11
N MET A 645 43.90 -16.20 -19.89
CA MET A 645 43.82 -15.04 -18.99
C MET A 645 42.78 -13.99 -19.45
N ILE A 646 42.70 -13.72 -20.76
CA ILE A 646 41.73 -12.79 -21.32
C ILE A 646 40.31 -13.40 -21.29
N GLU A 647 40.15 -14.71 -21.51
CA GLU A 647 38.86 -15.39 -21.38
C GLU A 647 38.37 -15.46 -19.91
N LYS A 648 39.29 -15.67 -18.95
CA LYS A 648 39.03 -15.53 -17.50
C LYS A 648 38.52 -14.14 -17.16
N LEU A 649 39.16 -13.08 -17.68
CA LEU A 649 38.70 -11.70 -17.47
C LEU A 649 37.33 -11.42 -18.13
N PHE A 650 37.07 -11.94 -19.33
CA PHE A 650 35.77 -11.82 -20.01
C PHE A 650 34.64 -12.46 -19.18
N LYS A 651 34.84 -13.70 -18.72
CA LYS A 651 33.86 -14.41 -17.87
C LYS A 651 33.66 -13.70 -16.53
N LEU A 652 34.73 -13.14 -15.96
CA LEU A 652 34.69 -12.34 -14.72
C LEU A 652 33.85 -11.07 -14.89
N LEU A 653 34.10 -10.26 -15.92
CA LEU A 653 33.35 -9.03 -16.21
C LEU A 653 31.86 -9.33 -16.43
N ARG A 654 31.53 -10.38 -17.21
CA ARG A 654 30.16 -10.83 -17.43
C ARG A 654 29.46 -11.25 -16.12
N MET A 655 30.17 -11.89 -15.20
CA MET A 655 29.62 -12.26 -13.90
C MET A 655 29.38 -11.04 -13.01
N VAL A 656 30.30 -10.07 -12.98
CA VAL A 656 30.14 -8.83 -12.22
C VAL A 656 28.95 -8.01 -12.74
N ASP A 657 28.74 -7.96 -14.06
CA ASP A 657 27.53 -7.38 -14.66
C ASP A 657 26.25 -8.07 -14.17
N ALA A 658 26.18 -9.41 -14.26
CA ALA A 658 25.04 -10.19 -13.81
C ALA A 658 24.74 -9.99 -12.31
N LEU A 659 25.78 -9.91 -11.47
CA LEU A 659 25.65 -9.63 -10.03
C LEU A 659 25.22 -8.18 -9.74
N SER A 660 25.64 -7.21 -10.54
CA SER A 660 25.15 -5.84 -10.42
C SER A 660 23.66 -5.73 -10.72
N LEU A 661 23.17 -6.48 -11.74
CA LEU A 661 21.77 -6.57 -12.10
C LEU A 661 20.93 -7.33 -11.04
N ASP A 662 21.48 -8.41 -10.47
CA ASP A 662 20.87 -9.11 -9.33
C ASP A 662 20.73 -8.19 -8.11
N TYR A 663 21.77 -7.42 -7.77
CA TYR A 663 21.76 -6.48 -6.66
C TYR A 663 20.74 -5.36 -6.87
N VAL A 664 20.66 -4.80 -8.08
CA VAL A 664 19.64 -3.79 -8.43
C VAL A 664 18.24 -4.39 -8.30
N ASN A 665 17.99 -5.59 -8.83
CA ASN A 665 16.71 -6.29 -8.68
C ASN A 665 16.37 -6.59 -7.20
N PHE A 666 17.38 -6.94 -6.39
CA PHE A 666 17.20 -7.09 -4.93
C PHE A 666 16.80 -5.77 -4.27
N VAL A 667 17.47 -4.65 -4.57
CA VAL A 667 17.15 -3.32 -4.02
C VAL A 667 15.76 -2.85 -4.45
N ILE A 668 15.37 -3.10 -5.70
CA ILE A 668 14.00 -2.85 -6.19
C ILE A 668 12.99 -3.68 -5.39
N SER A 669 13.20 -5.00 -5.26
CA SER A 669 12.28 -5.87 -4.52
C SER A 669 12.19 -5.54 -3.02
N GLN A 670 13.26 -5.01 -2.41
CA GLN A 670 13.26 -4.52 -1.03
C GLN A 670 12.41 -3.25 -0.85
N GLN A 671 12.45 -2.33 -1.82
CA GLN A 671 11.70 -1.06 -1.77
C GLN A 671 10.30 -1.16 -2.40
N ALA A 672 9.98 -2.30 -3.03
CA ALA A 672 8.79 -2.52 -3.83
C ALA A 672 7.48 -2.06 -3.18
N ALA A 673 7.26 -2.43 -1.92
CA ALA A 673 6.02 -2.12 -1.20
C ALA A 673 5.86 -0.62 -0.84
N ILE A 674 6.95 0.15 -0.80
CA ILE A 674 6.93 1.60 -0.54
C ILE A 674 6.68 2.33 -1.85
N LEU A 675 7.50 2.05 -2.86
CA LEU A 675 7.40 2.66 -4.20
C LEU A 675 6.02 2.41 -4.83
N ALA A 676 5.47 1.20 -4.75
CA ALA A 676 4.13 0.88 -5.27
C ALA A 676 2.99 1.55 -4.49
N ARG A 677 3.20 2.02 -3.25
CA ARG A 677 2.21 2.78 -2.48
C ARG A 677 2.19 4.26 -2.90
N GLU A 678 3.34 4.81 -3.25
CA GLU A 678 3.49 6.23 -3.61
C GLU A 678 3.41 6.49 -5.13
N ALA A 679 3.52 5.44 -5.95
CA ALA A 679 3.54 5.49 -7.42
C ALA A 679 2.45 6.39 -8.03
N ALA A 680 1.18 6.19 -7.68
CA ALA A 680 0.07 7.00 -8.22
C ALA A 680 0.22 8.50 -7.91
N GLY A 681 0.67 8.84 -6.68
CA GLY A 681 0.92 10.22 -6.25
C GLY A 681 2.25 10.80 -6.76
N TYR A 682 3.19 9.96 -7.19
CA TYR A 682 4.40 10.39 -7.90
C TYR A 682 4.07 10.67 -9.38
N GLU A 683 3.42 9.73 -10.06
CA GLU A 683 2.97 9.85 -11.46
C GLU A 683 2.09 11.09 -11.63
N ALA A 684 1.08 11.28 -10.78
CA ALA A 684 0.20 12.46 -10.81
C ALA A 684 0.92 13.80 -10.49
N ARG A 685 2.14 13.79 -9.93
CA ARG A 685 2.97 15.00 -9.78
C ARG A 685 3.82 15.25 -11.03
N ILE A 686 4.44 14.21 -11.59
CA ILE A 686 5.25 14.34 -12.81
C ILE A 686 4.38 14.67 -14.03
N PHE A 687 3.26 13.98 -14.23
CA PHE A 687 2.33 14.27 -15.33
C PHE A 687 1.77 15.70 -15.25
N ARG A 688 1.52 16.23 -14.04
CA ARG A 688 1.16 17.64 -13.85
C ARG A 688 2.30 18.58 -14.26
N ARG A 689 3.54 18.33 -13.80
CA ARG A 689 4.75 19.12 -14.15
C ARG A 689 5.02 19.12 -15.67
N GLU A 690 4.71 18.03 -16.37
CA GLU A 690 4.85 17.88 -17.83
C GLU A 690 3.72 18.56 -18.62
N LEU A 691 2.50 18.60 -18.07
CA LEU A 691 1.37 19.34 -18.62
C LEU A 691 1.54 20.86 -18.43
N GLU A 692 2.01 21.29 -17.26
CA GLU A 692 2.34 22.70 -16.96
C GLU A 692 3.49 23.20 -17.83
N SER A 693 4.54 22.40 -18.04
CA SER A 693 5.65 22.73 -18.95
C SER A 693 5.32 22.59 -20.44
N HIS A 694 4.07 22.23 -20.80
CA HIS A 694 3.59 22.00 -22.17
C HIS A 694 4.37 20.93 -22.94
N HIS A 695 5.10 20.05 -22.25
CA HIS A 695 5.75 18.89 -22.86
C HIS A 695 4.73 17.82 -23.28
N ILE A 696 3.61 17.74 -22.54
CA ILE A 696 2.46 16.89 -22.86
C ILE A 696 1.21 17.77 -23.06
N THR A 697 0.37 17.39 -24.02
CA THR A 697 -0.98 17.94 -24.24
C THR A 697 -2.03 16.84 -23.92
N LEU A 698 -3.29 17.20 -23.69
CA LEU A 698 -4.39 16.23 -23.42
C LEU A 698 -5.26 15.92 -24.67
N THR A 699 -4.73 16.15 -25.87
CA THR A 699 -5.44 16.12 -27.15
C THR A 699 -5.90 14.72 -27.56
N ASN A 700 -5.02 13.73 -27.51
CA ASN A 700 -5.33 12.35 -27.88
C ASN A 700 -6.22 11.71 -26.81
N THR A 701 -5.95 11.98 -25.53
CA THR A 701 -6.75 11.52 -24.40
C THR A 701 -8.20 12.01 -24.51
N LYS A 702 -8.43 13.30 -24.79
CA LYS A 702 -9.77 13.83 -25.07
C LYS A 702 -10.42 13.17 -26.29
N ARG A 703 -9.69 13.06 -27.41
CA ARG A 703 -10.20 12.43 -28.64
C ARG A 703 -10.63 10.98 -28.44
N TRP A 704 -9.80 10.20 -27.75
CA TRP A 704 -10.02 8.80 -27.38
C TRP A 704 -11.24 8.64 -26.46
N TRP A 705 -11.35 9.48 -25.43
CA TRP A 705 -12.50 9.51 -24.53
C TRP A 705 -13.81 9.80 -25.28
N HIS A 706 -13.86 10.88 -26.07
CA HIS A 706 -15.06 11.24 -26.83
C HIS A 706 -15.43 10.19 -27.89
N GLN A 707 -14.45 9.53 -28.52
CA GLN A 707 -14.71 8.45 -29.48
C GLN A 707 -15.39 7.24 -28.81
N SER A 708 -14.95 6.85 -27.61
CA SER A 708 -15.55 5.74 -26.88
C SER A 708 -16.87 6.09 -26.21
N ARG A 709 -17.03 7.31 -25.69
CA ARG A 709 -18.32 7.83 -25.23
C ARG A 709 -19.36 7.78 -26.35
N ARG A 710 -19.04 8.30 -27.54
CA ARG A 710 -19.93 8.22 -28.72
C ARG A 710 -20.22 6.78 -29.16
N SER A 711 -19.26 5.86 -28.99
CA SER A 711 -19.46 4.44 -29.29
C SER A 711 -20.33 3.70 -28.27
N LEU A 712 -20.53 4.25 -27.07
CA LEU A 712 -21.47 3.76 -26.07
C LEU A 712 -22.85 4.43 -26.22
N GLU A 713 -22.89 5.75 -26.45
CA GLU A 713 -24.12 6.49 -26.77
C GLU A 713 -24.84 5.87 -27.99
N ALA A 714 -24.11 5.65 -29.10
CA ALA A 714 -24.66 4.99 -30.30
C ALA A 714 -24.98 3.48 -30.13
N GLU A 715 -24.80 2.93 -28.93
CA GLU A 715 -25.09 1.54 -28.57
C GLU A 715 -26.19 1.45 -27.49
N SER A 716 -26.38 2.48 -26.64
CA SER A 716 -27.60 2.69 -25.86
C SER A 716 -28.76 3.15 -26.76
N ASP A 717 -28.51 4.09 -27.69
CA ASP A 717 -29.52 4.58 -28.65
C ASP A 717 -30.06 3.47 -29.59
N ARG A 718 -29.40 2.30 -29.63
CA ARG A 718 -29.85 1.09 -30.34
C ARG A 718 -30.71 0.14 -29.50
N ARG A 719 -30.60 0.22 -28.18
CA ARG A 719 -31.34 -0.63 -27.22
C ARG A 719 -32.66 0.03 -26.89
N ASP A 720 -32.64 1.35 -26.75
CA ASP A 720 -33.76 2.17 -26.30
C ASP A 720 -34.16 3.21 -27.38
N PRO A 721 -34.71 2.77 -28.53
CA PRO A 721 -35.08 3.64 -29.64
C PRO A 721 -36.19 4.65 -29.30
N GLU A 722 -36.89 4.47 -28.17
CA GLU A 722 -37.88 5.43 -27.65
C GLU A 722 -37.23 6.62 -26.93
N SER A 723 -35.89 6.66 -26.81
CA SER A 723 -35.10 7.76 -26.21
C SER A 723 -35.36 8.07 -24.72
N VAL A 724 -36.04 7.16 -24.00
CA VAL A 724 -36.40 7.29 -22.58
C VAL A 724 -35.17 7.03 -21.68
N ARG A 725 -34.17 7.91 -21.76
CA ARG A 725 -32.86 7.80 -21.09
C ARG A 725 -33.01 7.69 -19.57
N MET A 726 -32.99 6.47 -19.04
CA MET A 726 -32.93 6.24 -17.60
C MET A 726 -31.54 6.64 -17.06
N PRO A 727 -31.43 7.15 -15.83
CA PRO A 727 -30.13 7.42 -15.19
C PRO A 727 -29.22 6.18 -15.05
N ALA A 728 -29.79 4.97 -15.17
CA ALA A 728 -29.03 3.71 -15.15
C ALA A 728 -28.27 3.42 -16.47
N ASP A 729 -28.75 3.97 -17.60
CA ASP A 729 -28.15 3.76 -18.93
C ASP A 729 -27.09 4.81 -19.27
N GLN A 730 -26.99 5.88 -18.47
CA GLN A 730 -25.90 6.84 -18.59
C GLN A 730 -24.57 6.16 -18.26
N ALA A 731 -23.69 6.05 -19.26
CA ALA A 731 -22.44 5.30 -19.13
C ALA A 731 -21.52 5.91 -18.06
N SER A 732 -21.38 5.19 -16.93
CA SER A 732 -20.36 5.42 -15.90
C SER A 732 -19.00 5.78 -16.51
N PRO A 733 -18.28 6.80 -15.99
CA PRO A 733 -16.93 7.15 -16.48
C PRO A 733 -15.98 5.96 -16.55
N GLN A 734 -16.08 5.02 -15.62
CA GLN A 734 -15.29 3.78 -15.62
C GLN A 734 -15.71 2.80 -16.74
N LYS A 735 -16.99 2.80 -17.15
CA LYS A 735 -17.47 2.07 -18.35
C LYS A 735 -17.00 2.72 -19.65
N ILE A 736 -16.98 4.05 -19.73
CA ILE A 736 -16.39 4.79 -20.86
C ILE A 736 -14.90 4.46 -20.98
N TYR A 737 -14.16 4.57 -19.88
CA TYR A 737 -12.73 4.28 -19.80
C TYR A 737 -12.39 2.82 -20.16
N THR A 738 -13.06 1.83 -19.56
CA THR A 738 -12.82 0.41 -19.87
C THR A 738 -13.21 0.05 -21.30
N ASN A 739 -14.27 0.65 -21.87
CA ASN A 739 -14.54 0.55 -23.30
C ASN A 739 -13.38 1.13 -24.13
N ALA A 740 -12.88 2.31 -23.76
CA ALA A 740 -11.81 3.00 -24.46
C ALA A 740 -10.48 2.24 -24.45
N LEU A 741 -10.08 1.66 -23.32
CA LEU A 741 -8.88 0.83 -23.22
C LEU A 741 -9.02 -0.48 -24.00
N VAL A 742 -10.18 -1.14 -23.94
CA VAL A 742 -10.47 -2.33 -24.76
C VAL A 742 -10.53 -1.97 -26.25
N HIS A 743 -11.01 -0.78 -26.61
CA HIS A 743 -11.01 -0.30 -27.98
C HIS A 743 -9.61 0.06 -28.48
N LEU A 744 -8.72 0.59 -27.63
CA LEU A 744 -7.33 0.84 -27.97
C LEU A 744 -6.56 -0.47 -28.19
N THR A 745 -6.58 -1.36 -27.20
CA THR A 745 -5.80 -2.60 -27.19
C THR A 745 -6.29 -3.65 -28.19
N LEU A 746 -7.60 -3.74 -28.41
CA LEU A 746 -8.24 -4.70 -29.32
C LEU A 746 -8.85 -3.98 -30.54
N SER A 747 -8.09 -3.05 -31.13
CA SER A 747 -8.33 -2.53 -32.49
C SER A 747 -7.33 -3.10 -33.49
N SER A 748 -7.77 -3.20 -34.76
CA SER A 748 -6.90 -3.54 -35.89
C SER A 748 -6.07 -2.35 -36.39
N ASN A 749 -6.52 -1.12 -36.14
CA ASN A 749 -5.80 0.11 -36.51
C ASN A 749 -4.51 0.28 -35.68
N GLU A 750 -3.44 0.83 -36.26
CA GLU A 750 -2.11 1.00 -35.62
C GLU A 750 -2.14 1.57 -34.19
N LEU A 751 -1.22 1.06 -33.35
CA LEU A 751 -0.88 1.61 -32.03
C LEU A 751 0.46 2.36 -32.15
N ASP A 752 0.45 3.44 -32.92
CA ASP A 752 1.57 4.36 -33.06
C ASP A 752 1.66 5.32 -31.84
N THR A 753 2.87 5.78 -31.53
CA THR A 753 3.16 6.73 -30.44
C THR A 753 2.31 8.00 -30.55
N ASN A 754 2.06 8.48 -31.77
CA ASN A 754 1.27 9.68 -32.03
C ASN A 754 -0.26 9.47 -31.88
N ALA A 755 -0.72 8.22 -31.78
CA ALA A 755 -2.14 7.85 -31.67
C ALA A 755 -2.53 7.35 -30.26
N CYS A 756 -1.56 7.11 -29.38
CA CYS A 756 -1.81 6.71 -28.00
C CYS A 756 -2.37 7.90 -27.18
N PRO A 757 -3.31 7.68 -26.23
CA PRO A 757 -3.62 8.64 -25.18
C PRO A 757 -2.36 8.97 -24.38
N GLU A 758 -2.16 10.24 -24.05
CA GLU A 758 -0.94 10.70 -23.41
C GLU A 758 -0.77 10.15 -21.98
N THR A 759 -1.87 9.80 -21.30
CA THR A 759 -1.87 9.07 -20.01
C THR A 759 -1.34 7.64 -20.10
N LEU A 760 -1.57 6.95 -21.22
CA LEU A 760 -1.21 5.55 -21.45
C LEU A 760 0.13 5.37 -22.20
N HIS A 761 0.93 6.44 -22.32
CA HIS A 761 2.19 6.41 -23.05
C HIS A 761 3.18 5.37 -22.50
N LEU A 762 3.29 5.25 -21.17
CA LEU A 762 4.18 4.29 -20.51
C LEU A 762 3.80 2.83 -20.80
N ASP A 763 2.51 2.53 -20.98
CA ASP A 763 2.01 1.17 -21.22
C ASP A 763 2.08 0.71 -22.68
N LEU A 764 2.55 1.55 -23.62
CA LEU A 764 2.49 1.28 -25.06
C LEU A 764 3.15 -0.07 -25.46
N GLU A 765 4.34 -0.40 -24.94
CA GLU A 765 4.98 -1.72 -25.18
C GLU A 765 4.10 -2.86 -24.63
N ARG A 766 3.44 -2.67 -23.47
CA ARG A 766 2.56 -3.66 -22.85
C ARG A 766 1.28 -3.85 -23.67
N LEU A 767 0.65 -2.77 -24.12
CA LEU A 767 -0.58 -2.80 -24.91
C LEU A 767 -0.34 -3.47 -26.28
N GLN A 768 0.77 -3.16 -26.94
CA GLN A 768 1.20 -3.85 -28.16
C GLN A 768 1.44 -5.35 -27.93
N LYS A 769 2.09 -5.74 -26.82
CA LYS A 769 2.26 -7.16 -26.44
C LYS A 769 0.93 -7.89 -26.21
N GLN A 770 -0.05 -7.28 -25.53
CA GLN A 770 -1.38 -7.91 -25.36
C GLN A 770 -2.16 -7.99 -26.67
N ARG A 771 -2.05 -6.98 -27.55
CA ARG A 771 -2.61 -7.02 -28.92
C ARG A 771 -2.02 -8.18 -29.73
N ALA A 772 -0.71 -8.37 -29.70
CA ALA A 772 -0.05 -9.47 -30.39
C ALA A 772 -0.54 -10.84 -29.87
N LYS A 773 -0.73 -11.01 -28.56
CA LYS A 773 -1.39 -12.20 -27.99
C LYS A 773 -2.83 -12.36 -28.49
N ALA A 774 -3.62 -11.30 -28.53
CA ALA A 774 -5.01 -11.36 -28.99
C ALA A 774 -5.14 -11.73 -30.48
N ILE A 775 -4.24 -11.22 -31.32
CA ILE A 775 -4.12 -11.63 -32.74
C ILE A 775 -3.74 -13.12 -32.82
N ARG A 776 -2.75 -13.58 -32.04
CA ARG A 776 -2.39 -15.02 -31.96
C ARG A 776 -3.58 -15.90 -31.56
N ILE A 777 -4.36 -15.51 -30.54
CA ILE A 777 -5.58 -16.22 -30.11
C ILE A 777 -6.60 -16.28 -31.25
N ALA A 778 -6.88 -15.16 -31.92
CA ALA A 778 -7.86 -15.12 -33.00
C ALA A 778 -7.43 -15.94 -34.22
N VAL A 779 -6.14 -15.94 -34.58
CA VAL A 779 -5.59 -16.72 -35.70
C VAL A 779 -5.64 -18.21 -35.40
N ILE A 780 -5.12 -18.67 -34.26
CA ILE A 780 -5.15 -20.11 -33.92
C ILE A 780 -6.60 -20.56 -33.70
N GLY A 781 -7.46 -19.73 -33.09
CA GLY A 781 -8.89 -19.98 -32.97
C GLY A 781 -9.58 -20.14 -34.33
N ALA A 782 -9.26 -19.30 -35.32
CA ALA A 782 -9.82 -19.42 -36.68
C ALA A 782 -9.34 -20.70 -37.40
N ILE A 783 -8.07 -21.05 -37.25
CA ILE A 783 -7.50 -22.28 -37.80
C ILE A 783 -8.20 -23.50 -37.19
N LEU A 784 -8.26 -23.60 -35.87
CA LEU A 784 -8.93 -24.70 -35.17
C LEU A 784 -10.43 -24.76 -35.50
N LEU A 785 -11.13 -23.62 -35.57
CA LEU A 785 -12.55 -23.58 -35.90
C LEU A 785 -12.82 -24.02 -37.35
N THR A 786 -12.04 -23.56 -38.33
CA THR A 786 -12.19 -24.00 -39.73
C THR A 786 -11.87 -25.48 -39.89
N THR A 787 -10.81 -26.00 -39.26
CA THR A 787 -10.48 -27.43 -39.31
C THR A 787 -11.54 -28.29 -38.60
N LYS A 788 -12.08 -27.87 -37.45
CA LYS A 788 -13.22 -28.54 -36.77
C LYS A 788 -14.45 -28.61 -37.67
N ASN A 789 -14.84 -27.48 -38.27
CA ASN A 789 -16.02 -27.39 -39.15
C ASN A 789 -15.85 -28.25 -40.42
N LEU A 790 -14.69 -28.19 -41.07
CA LEU A 790 -14.39 -28.98 -42.28
C LEU A 790 -14.34 -30.49 -42.01
N LEU A 791 -14.00 -30.91 -40.78
CA LEU A 791 -14.03 -32.30 -40.33
C LEU A 791 -15.37 -32.71 -39.67
N LYS A 792 -16.39 -31.84 -39.69
CA LYS A 792 -17.72 -32.05 -39.07
C LYS A 792 -17.64 -32.46 -37.58
N ARG A 793 -16.67 -31.93 -36.84
CA ARG A 793 -16.47 -32.20 -35.40
C ARG A 793 -17.05 -31.09 -34.54
N ASP A 794 -17.42 -31.43 -33.30
CA ASP A 794 -17.94 -30.46 -32.34
C ASP A 794 -16.98 -29.29 -32.12
N VAL A 795 -17.49 -28.07 -32.34
CA VAL A 795 -16.79 -26.80 -32.08
C VAL A 795 -16.32 -26.71 -30.61
N ARG A 796 -17.08 -27.32 -29.70
CA ARG A 796 -16.80 -27.39 -28.25
C ARG A 796 -15.71 -28.40 -27.87
N SER A 797 -15.27 -29.27 -28.78
CA SER A 797 -14.15 -30.19 -28.51
C SER A 797 -12.84 -29.41 -28.30
N GLN A 798 -12.03 -29.80 -27.31
CA GLN A 798 -10.86 -29.03 -26.87
C GLN A 798 -9.56 -29.60 -27.44
N TRP A 799 -9.00 -28.94 -28.46
CA TRP A 799 -7.78 -29.35 -29.16
C TRP A 799 -6.54 -28.70 -28.51
N LYS A 800 -6.33 -29.00 -27.22
CA LYS A 800 -5.33 -28.34 -26.37
C LYS A 800 -3.88 -28.61 -26.79
N ASN A 801 -3.59 -29.81 -27.30
CA ASN A 801 -2.23 -30.18 -27.70
C ASN A 801 -1.84 -29.49 -29.00
N GLU A 802 -2.79 -29.39 -29.92
CA GLU A 802 -2.73 -28.75 -31.21
C GLU A 802 -2.61 -27.23 -31.02
N ALA A 803 -3.47 -26.64 -30.18
CA ALA A 803 -3.39 -25.24 -29.77
C ALA A 803 -2.05 -24.91 -29.10
N GLY A 804 -1.53 -25.77 -28.24
CA GLY A 804 -0.23 -25.60 -27.59
C GLY A 804 0.95 -25.63 -28.56
N ARG A 805 0.94 -26.56 -29.53
CA ARG A 805 1.96 -26.65 -30.60
C ARG A 805 1.91 -25.44 -31.53
N LEU A 806 0.71 -25.02 -31.95
CA LEU A 806 0.51 -23.83 -32.78
C LEU A 806 0.88 -22.54 -32.04
N TRP A 807 0.62 -22.46 -30.73
CA TRP A 807 1.05 -21.35 -29.87
C TRP A 807 2.57 -21.28 -29.76
N ALA A 808 3.25 -22.41 -29.55
CA ALA A 808 4.71 -22.47 -29.52
C ALA A 808 5.31 -21.96 -30.84
N LEU A 809 4.87 -22.50 -31.98
CA LEU A 809 5.31 -22.08 -33.32
C LEU A 809 5.13 -20.57 -33.55
N LEU A 810 3.94 -20.03 -33.24
CA LEU A 810 3.64 -18.61 -33.40
C LEU A 810 4.25 -17.71 -32.31
N SER A 811 4.85 -18.29 -31.26
CA SER A 811 5.62 -17.54 -30.26
C SER A 811 7.08 -17.34 -30.69
N THR A 812 7.64 -18.28 -31.48
CA THR A 812 9.03 -18.26 -31.96
C THR A 812 9.19 -17.70 -33.37
N GLU A 813 8.24 -17.93 -34.28
CA GLU A 813 8.31 -17.47 -35.67
C GLU A 813 7.33 -16.32 -35.96
N PRO A 814 7.74 -15.31 -36.74
CA PRO A 814 6.84 -14.28 -37.25
C PRO A 814 5.83 -14.86 -38.27
N TYR A 815 4.76 -14.11 -38.56
CA TYR A 815 3.74 -14.53 -39.53
C TYR A 815 4.23 -14.54 -40.99
N GLU A 816 5.28 -13.78 -41.30
CA GLU A 816 5.93 -13.71 -42.60
C GLU A 816 7.32 -14.35 -42.55
N SER A 817 7.58 -15.28 -43.46
CA SER A 817 8.93 -15.81 -43.72
C SER A 817 9.68 -14.85 -44.65
N THR A 818 10.57 -14.04 -44.08
CA THR A 818 11.35 -13.01 -44.79
C THR A 818 12.44 -13.61 -45.69
N GLY A 819 12.07 -14.08 -46.88
CA GLY A 819 12.94 -14.23 -48.06
C GLY A 819 14.10 -15.24 -48.00
N SER A 820 14.39 -15.86 -46.85
CA SER A 820 15.49 -16.83 -46.71
C SER A 820 15.11 -18.18 -47.32
N THR A 821 15.87 -18.61 -48.33
CA THR A 821 15.72 -19.85 -49.09
C THR A 821 15.73 -21.12 -48.21
N GLU A 822 15.25 -22.24 -48.76
CA GLU A 822 15.37 -23.64 -48.25
C GLU A 822 14.48 -24.05 -47.04
N GLY A 823 13.83 -23.12 -46.33
CA GLY A 823 12.91 -23.47 -45.23
C GLY A 823 11.43 -23.65 -45.63
N PRO A 824 10.68 -24.61 -45.04
CA PRO A 824 9.22 -24.64 -45.16
C PRO A 824 8.59 -23.44 -44.41
N THR A 825 7.54 -22.85 -44.96
CA THR A 825 6.95 -21.63 -44.40
C THR A 825 6.23 -21.90 -43.07
N THR A 826 6.08 -20.88 -42.22
CA THR A 826 5.41 -21.02 -40.91
C THR A 826 3.93 -21.45 -41.07
N ALA A 827 3.28 -21.10 -42.18
CA ALA A 827 1.97 -21.61 -42.55
C ALA A 827 1.99 -23.12 -42.90
N GLN A 828 3.04 -23.62 -43.58
CA GLN A 828 3.24 -25.05 -43.85
C GLN A 828 3.56 -25.83 -42.55
N LYS A 829 4.37 -25.26 -41.64
CA LYS A 829 4.63 -25.82 -40.31
C LYS A 829 3.34 -25.89 -39.46
N ALA A 830 2.50 -24.87 -39.51
CA ALA A 830 1.18 -24.87 -38.86
C ALA A 830 0.25 -25.95 -39.45
N PHE A 831 0.29 -26.15 -40.77
CA PHE A 831 -0.46 -27.21 -41.44
C PHE A 831 0.01 -28.62 -41.05
N SER A 832 1.32 -28.88 -41.00
CA SER A 832 1.85 -30.21 -40.66
C SER A 832 1.58 -30.61 -39.20
N ILE A 833 1.48 -29.65 -38.28
CA ILE A 833 1.01 -29.87 -36.90
C ILE A 833 -0.43 -30.42 -36.87
N LEU A 834 -1.29 -30.00 -37.80
CA LEU A 834 -2.68 -30.47 -37.90
C LEU A 834 -2.81 -31.79 -38.67
N GLU A 835 -2.00 -31.97 -39.73
CA GLU A 835 -1.95 -33.22 -40.50
C GLU A 835 -1.39 -34.39 -39.67
N THR A 836 -0.39 -34.15 -38.81
CA THR A 836 0.11 -35.15 -37.86
C THR A 836 -0.84 -35.43 -36.70
N ALA A 837 -1.73 -34.50 -36.36
CA ALA A 837 -2.76 -34.71 -35.33
C ALA A 837 -3.98 -35.46 -35.88
N HIS A 838 -4.37 -35.21 -37.13
CA HIS A 838 -5.63 -35.69 -37.71
C HIS A 838 -5.48 -36.20 -39.14
N ASN A 839 -5.95 -37.43 -39.38
CA ASN A 839 -6.15 -37.93 -40.74
C ASN A 839 -7.28 -37.12 -41.42
N MET A 840 -7.02 -36.62 -42.63
CA MET A 840 -7.91 -35.71 -43.37
C MET A 840 -7.97 -36.12 -44.86
N PRO A 841 -9.15 -36.09 -45.51
CA PRO A 841 -9.26 -36.29 -46.95
C PRO A 841 -8.45 -35.25 -47.74
N GLU A 842 -7.94 -35.60 -48.92
CA GLU A 842 -6.99 -34.74 -49.64
C GLU A 842 -7.57 -33.39 -50.08
N MET A 843 -8.85 -33.34 -50.46
CA MET A 843 -9.54 -32.06 -50.72
C MET A 843 -9.62 -31.19 -49.45
N THR A 844 -9.84 -31.81 -48.28
CA THR A 844 -9.84 -31.12 -46.99
C THR A 844 -8.44 -30.61 -46.64
N LYS A 845 -7.38 -31.40 -46.88
CA LYS A 845 -5.98 -30.97 -46.70
C LYS A 845 -5.69 -29.70 -47.50
N ARG A 846 -5.94 -29.71 -48.82
CA ARG A 846 -5.73 -28.55 -49.71
C ARG A 846 -6.55 -27.33 -49.27
N SER A 847 -7.79 -27.53 -48.82
CA SER A 847 -8.66 -26.46 -48.30
C SER A 847 -8.12 -25.83 -47.00
N VAL A 848 -7.74 -26.66 -46.02
CA VAL A 848 -7.16 -26.20 -44.73
C VAL A 848 -5.83 -25.49 -44.95
N GLN A 849 -4.95 -26.01 -45.82
CA GLN A 849 -3.69 -25.36 -46.17
C GLN A 849 -3.91 -23.97 -46.81
N GLY A 850 -4.90 -23.84 -47.70
CA GLY A 850 -5.28 -22.57 -48.32
C GLY A 850 -5.86 -21.56 -47.32
N THR A 851 -6.70 -21.98 -46.37
CA THR A 851 -7.23 -21.07 -45.34
C THR A 851 -6.17 -20.65 -44.33
N ILE A 852 -5.28 -21.55 -43.89
CA ILE A 852 -4.14 -21.21 -43.02
C ILE A 852 -3.26 -20.16 -43.69
N THR A 853 -2.88 -20.37 -44.97
CA THR A 853 -2.03 -19.41 -45.70
C THR A 853 -2.69 -18.03 -45.79
N ARG A 854 -4.01 -17.95 -46.04
CA ARG A 854 -4.77 -16.69 -46.01
C ARG A 854 -4.78 -16.04 -44.63
N PHE A 855 -5.02 -16.81 -43.56
CA PHE A 855 -5.05 -16.30 -42.19
C PHE A 855 -3.68 -15.77 -41.75
N PHE A 856 -2.59 -16.45 -42.11
CA PHE A 856 -1.23 -15.99 -41.85
C PHE A 856 -0.91 -14.69 -42.60
N ALA A 857 -1.26 -14.59 -43.89
CA ALA A 857 -1.06 -13.37 -44.67
C ALA A 857 -1.83 -12.17 -44.09
N GLN A 858 -3.09 -12.35 -43.65
CA GLN A 858 -3.85 -11.29 -42.98
C GLN A 858 -3.30 -10.95 -41.59
N ALA A 859 -2.81 -11.95 -40.85
CA ALA A 859 -2.18 -11.73 -39.55
C ALA A 859 -0.87 -10.96 -39.67
N ALA A 860 -0.06 -11.25 -40.70
CA ALA A 860 1.13 -10.48 -41.03
C ALA A 860 0.77 -9.03 -41.39
N GLN A 861 -0.18 -8.80 -42.30
CA GLN A 861 -0.66 -7.45 -42.66
C GLN A 861 -1.19 -6.64 -41.46
N VAL A 862 -1.75 -7.27 -40.42
CA VAL A 862 -2.23 -6.59 -39.20
C VAL A 862 -1.14 -6.43 -38.12
N SER A 863 0.02 -7.07 -38.29
CA SER A 863 1.15 -7.09 -37.33
C SER A 863 2.42 -6.39 -37.82
N ALA A 864 2.64 -6.31 -39.14
CA ALA A 864 3.87 -5.79 -39.76
C ALA A 864 3.90 -4.26 -39.92
N ILE A 865 2.79 -3.56 -39.66
CA ILE A 865 2.68 -2.09 -39.71
C ILE A 865 3.31 -1.45 -38.45
N SER A 866 4.50 -1.91 -38.06
CA SER A 866 5.33 -1.30 -37.02
C SER A 866 6.43 -0.39 -37.59
N VAL A 867 6.56 -0.31 -38.92
CA VAL A 867 7.59 0.49 -39.61
C VAL A 867 6.99 1.35 -40.73
N GLY A 868 6.61 2.58 -40.37
CA GLY A 868 6.65 3.77 -41.25
C GLY A 868 5.62 3.93 -42.38
N GLN A 869 4.92 2.89 -42.85
CA GLN A 869 4.11 2.98 -44.07
C GLN A 869 2.61 3.21 -43.82
N ARG A 870 2.18 4.47 -43.81
CA ARG A 870 0.76 4.88 -43.70
C ARG A 870 -0.10 4.27 -44.81
N CYS A 871 -0.94 3.29 -44.48
CA CYS A 871 -1.99 2.77 -45.36
C CYS A 871 -3.28 2.52 -44.56
N GLY A 872 -4.45 2.81 -45.14
CA GLY A 872 -5.66 3.07 -44.35
C GLY A 872 -6.26 1.86 -43.62
N SER A 873 -6.33 1.92 -42.28
CA SER A 873 -7.19 1.10 -41.40
C SER A 873 -7.32 -0.37 -41.83
N VAL A 874 -6.21 -1.11 -41.85
CA VAL A 874 -6.24 -2.55 -42.15
C VAL A 874 -7.07 -3.29 -41.10
N ARG A 875 -8.21 -3.84 -41.51
CA ARG A 875 -9.12 -4.66 -40.68
C ARG A 875 -9.05 -6.11 -41.19
N PHE A 876 -9.31 -7.07 -40.30
CA PHE A 876 -9.51 -8.47 -40.72
C PHE A 876 -10.59 -8.53 -41.81
N SER A 877 -10.18 -8.94 -43.02
CA SER A 877 -11.04 -9.00 -44.19
C SER A 877 -11.71 -10.37 -44.35
N ASP A 878 -11.10 -11.44 -43.82
CA ASP A 878 -11.79 -12.72 -43.70
C ASP A 878 -12.87 -12.68 -42.60
N PRO A 879 -14.11 -13.11 -42.87
CA PRO A 879 -15.21 -13.04 -41.91
C PRO A 879 -14.98 -13.90 -40.66
N VAL A 880 -14.24 -15.00 -40.74
CA VAL A 880 -14.00 -15.90 -39.58
C VAL A 880 -13.10 -15.21 -38.57
N LEU A 881 -11.97 -14.63 -39.02
CA LEU A 881 -11.06 -13.85 -38.18
C LEU A 881 -11.78 -12.63 -37.58
N LYS A 882 -12.54 -11.89 -38.40
CA LYS A 882 -13.28 -10.70 -37.99
C LYS A 882 -14.31 -11.02 -36.89
N VAL A 883 -15.10 -12.09 -37.05
CA VAL A 883 -16.11 -12.49 -36.05
C VAL A 883 -15.46 -13.03 -34.78
N LEU A 884 -14.39 -13.82 -34.87
CA LEU A 884 -13.68 -14.33 -33.69
C LEU A 884 -12.99 -13.22 -32.90
N PHE A 885 -12.31 -12.29 -33.56
CA PHE A 885 -11.67 -11.15 -32.91
C PHE A 885 -12.69 -10.22 -32.25
N GLN A 886 -13.84 -9.97 -32.89
CA GLN A 886 -14.94 -9.21 -32.28
C GLN A 886 -15.54 -9.95 -31.07
N ARG A 887 -15.75 -11.28 -31.14
CA ARG A 887 -16.21 -12.09 -30.00
C ARG A 887 -15.22 -12.06 -28.83
N LEU A 888 -13.92 -12.17 -29.12
CA LEU A 888 -12.84 -12.04 -28.13
C LEU A 888 -12.89 -10.65 -27.47
N LYS A 889 -13.03 -9.59 -28.26
CA LYS A 889 -13.15 -8.21 -27.77
C LYS A 889 -14.37 -8.02 -26.87
N THR A 890 -15.56 -8.46 -27.29
CA THR A 890 -16.78 -8.39 -26.46
C THR A 890 -16.65 -9.20 -25.18
N HIS A 891 -16.01 -10.37 -25.23
CA HIS A 891 -15.74 -11.18 -24.04
C HIS A 891 -14.83 -10.43 -23.04
N VAL A 892 -13.69 -9.91 -23.51
CA VAL A 892 -12.75 -9.12 -22.68
C VAL A 892 -13.44 -7.88 -22.10
N LEU A 893 -14.22 -7.15 -22.91
CA LEU A 893 -15.02 -6.01 -22.43
C LEU A 893 -15.96 -6.42 -21.30
N SER A 894 -16.74 -7.49 -21.49
CA SER A 894 -17.72 -7.98 -20.49
C SER A 894 -17.09 -8.52 -19.19
N ARG A 895 -15.77 -8.77 -19.20
CA ARG A 895 -15.00 -9.15 -18.01
C ARG A 895 -14.48 -7.92 -17.25
N LEU A 896 -14.03 -6.89 -17.98
CA LEU A 896 -13.48 -5.65 -17.42
C LEU A 896 -14.57 -4.65 -16.98
N SER A 897 -15.73 -4.62 -17.65
CA SER A 897 -16.85 -3.75 -17.30
C SER A 897 -17.71 -4.26 -16.12
N ALA A 898 -17.24 -5.26 -15.39
CA ALA A 898 -17.93 -5.87 -14.27
C ALA A 898 -17.59 -5.11 -12.97
N GLU A 899 -18.35 -4.06 -12.67
CA GLU A 899 -18.08 -3.17 -11.54
C GLU A 899 -18.15 -3.92 -10.20
N SER A 900 -19.21 -4.71 -9.95
CA SER A 900 -19.39 -5.43 -8.68
C SER A 900 -18.61 -6.75 -8.58
N SER A 901 -18.21 -7.12 -7.36
CA SER A 901 -17.54 -8.41 -7.08
C SER A 901 -18.39 -9.63 -7.47
N ALA A 902 -19.70 -9.57 -7.25
CA ALA A 902 -20.65 -10.62 -7.64
C ALA A 902 -20.78 -10.75 -9.17
N GLU A 903 -20.52 -9.68 -9.94
CA GLU A 903 -20.43 -9.74 -11.41
C GLU A 903 -19.08 -10.27 -11.86
N ARG A 904 -17.96 -9.83 -11.27
CA ARG A 904 -16.62 -10.37 -11.61
C ARG A 904 -16.55 -11.89 -11.42
N VAL A 905 -17.21 -12.42 -10.37
CA VAL A 905 -17.35 -13.86 -10.12
C VAL A 905 -18.26 -14.54 -11.16
N ARG A 906 -19.48 -14.03 -11.40
CA ARG A 906 -20.41 -14.60 -12.42
C ARG A 906 -19.84 -14.55 -13.85
N ALA A 907 -19.11 -13.50 -14.17
CA ALA A 907 -18.42 -13.34 -15.44
C ALA A 907 -17.17 -14.23 -15.54
N ALA A 908 -16.56 -14.63 -14.42
CA ALA A 908 -15.46 -15.61 -14.40
C ALA A 908 -15.99 -17.04 -14.57
N SER A 909 -17.04 -17.42 -13.85
CA SER A 909 -17.64 -18.76 -13.94
C SER A 909 -18.23 -19.06 -15.32
N SER A 910 -18.80 -18.05 -15.99
CA SER A 910 -19.32 -18.16 -17.37
C SER A 910 -18.29 -17.89 -18.48
N ALA A 911 -17.06 -17.49 -18.15
CA ALA A 911 -16.03 -17.17 -19.16
C ALA A 911 -15.65 -18.38 -20.02
N SER A 912 -15.44 -19.54 -19.39
CA SER A 912 -15.08 -20.80 -20.05
C SER A 912 -16.17 -21.25 -21.03
N GLU A 913 -17.44 -21.15 -20.62
CA GLU A 913 -18.60 -21.47 -21.46
C GLU A 913 -18.74 -20.49 -22.65
N ARG A 914 -18.65 -19.18 -22.40
CA ARG A 914 -18.75 -18.14 -23.45
C ARG A 914 -17.61 -18.24 -24.48
N LEU A 915 -16.40 -18.56 -24.04
CA LEU A 915 -15.26 -18.83 -24.93
C LEU A 915 -15.43 -20.15 -25.69
N ALA A 916 -15.93 -21.22 -25.05
CA ALA A 916 -16.20 -22.48 -25.73
C ALA A 916 -17.33 -22.39 -26.77
N ALA A 917 -18.41 -21.66 -26.46
CA ALA A 917 -19.47 -21.32 -27.43
C ALA A 917 -18.96 -20.44 -28.58
N SER A 918 -17.89 -19.66 -28.35
CA SER A 918 -17.21 -18.88 -29.38
C SER A 918 -16.18 -19.68 -30.21
N GLY A 919 -15.89 -20.93 -29.86
CA GLY A 919 -14.88 -21.76 -30.53
C GLY A 919 -13.43 -21.54 -30.06
N MET A 920 -13.24 -20.93 -28.88
CA MET A 920 -11.93 -20.59 -28.29
C MET A 920 -11.73 -21.25 -26.90
N ALA A 921 -12.21 -22.48 -26.73
CA ALA A 921 -12.18 -23.22 -25.46
C ALA A 921 -10.75 -23.49 -24.94
N GLU A 922 -9.77 -23.50 -25.83
CA GLU A 922 -8.37 -23.78 -25.57
C GLU A 922 -7.63 -22.59 -24.91
N PHE A 923 -8.11 -21.36 -25.12
CA PHE A 923 -7.36 -20.13 -24.79
C PHE A 923 -7.79 -19.47 -23.48
N VAL A 924 -8.61 -20.12 -22.64
CA VAL A 924 -9.16 -19.55 -21.40
C VAL A 924 -8.07 -18.94 -20.50
N SER A 925 -6.91 -19.59 -20.36
CA SER A 925 -5.78 -19.07 -19.58
C SER A 925 -5.11 -17.84 -20.22
N GLN A 926 -4.94 -17.82 -21.55
CA GLN A 926 -4.35 -16.69 -22.28
C GLN A 926 -5.28 -15.47 -22.27
N VAL A 927 -6.60 -15.69 -22.44
CA VAL A 927 -7.61 -14.63 -22.33
C VAL A 927 -7.71 -14.11 -20.88
N ALA A 928 -7.60 -14.99 -19.88
CA ALA A 928 -7.53 -14.57 -18.47
C ALA A 928 -6.28 -13.73 -18.18
N SER A 929 -5.11 -14.09 -18.74
CA SER A 929 -3.88 -13.27 -18.61
C SER A 929 -4.04 -11.89 -19.26
N ILE A 930 -4.69 -11.79 -20.42
CA ILE A 930 -5.00 -10.49 -21.05
C ILE A 930 -5.92 -9.67 -20.15
N VAL A 931 -7.02 -10.25 -19.65
CA VAL A 931 -7.96 -9.56 -18.74
C VAL A 931 -7.26 -9.10 -17.46
N ASP A 932 -6.49 -9.95 -16.78
CA ASP A 932 -5.80 -9.60 -15.53
C ASP A 932 -4.78 -8.47 -15.73
N THR A 933 -3.98 -8.53 -16.80
CA THR A 933 -3.04 -7.45 -17.11
C THR A 933 -3.73 -6.14 -17.46
N LEU A 934 -4.88 -6.17 -18.13
CA LEU A 934 -5.68 -4.98 -18.36
C LEU A 934 -6.34 -4.47 -17.08
N GLU A 935 -6.88 -5.34 -16.21
CA GLU A 935 -7.46 -4.95 -14.92
C GLU A 935 -6.43 -4.22 -14.03
N ARG A 936 -5.17 -4.70 -14.02
CA ARG A 936 -4.06 -4.00 -13.34
C ARG A 936 -3.76 -2.62 -13.94
N VAL A 937 -3.66 -2.49 -15.27
CA VAL A 937 -3.46 -1.20 -15.95
C VAL A 937 -4.63 -0.25 -15.65
N THR A 938 -5.88 -0.72 -15.76
CA THR A 938 -7.07 0.11 -15.47
C THR A 938 -7.09 0.64 -14.03
N ARG A 939 -6.53 -0.11 -13.07
CA ARG A 939 -6.44 0.35 -11.68
C ARG A 939 -5.38 1.43 -11.54
N VAL A 940 -4.15 1.16 -11.99
CA VAL A 940 -3.01 2.08 -11.80
C VAL A 940 -3.24 3.41 -12.54
N ASP A 941 -3.72 3.36 -13.79
CA ASP A 941 -4.01 4.56 -14.58
C ASP A 941 -5.23 5.35 -14.05
N TRP A 942 -6.21 4.69 -13.42
CA TRP A 942 -7.30 5.40 -12.74
C TRP A 942 -6.84 6.01 -11.40
N GLU A 943 -5.99 5.31 -10.65
CA GLU A 943 -5.39 5.80 -9.39
C GLU A 943 -4.44 6.99 -9.62
N SER A 944 -3.68 7.01 -10.73
CA SER A 944 -2.83 8.16 -11.10
C SER A 944 -3.61 9.26 -11.83
N HIS A 945 -4.39 8.93 -12.87
CA HIS A 945 -4.93 9.91 -13.81
C HIS A 945 -6.42 10.23 -13.66
N GLY A 946 -7.13 9.61 -12.71
CA GLY A 946 -8.58 9.78 -12.49
C GLY A 946 -9.07 11.23 -12.51
N SER A 947 -8.36 12.14 -11.83
CA SER A 947 -8.73 13.58 -11.79
C SER A 947 -8.75 14.27 -13.16
N TRP A 948 -7.92 13.86 -14.13
CA TRP A 948 -7.99 14.40 -15.49
C TRP A 948 -9.15 13.79 -16.28
N TYR A 949 -9.50 12.52 -16.06
CA TYR A 949 -10.70 11.92 -16.65
C TYR A 949 -11.98 12.57 -16.12
N GLU A 950 -12.06 12.85 -14.82
CA GLU A 950 -13.17 13.61 -14.20
C GLU A 950 -13.28 15.02 -14.78
N ASN A 951 -12.16 15.74 -14.95
CA ASN A 951 -12.14 17.04 -15.63
C ASN A 951 -12.56 16.95 -17.11
N ILE A 952 -12.22 15.88 -17.83
CA ILE A 952 -12.67 15.66 -19.22
C ILE A 952 -14.17 15.34 -19.28
N VAL A 953 -14.73 14.66 -18.27
CA VAL A 953 -16.18 14.47 -18.13
C VAL A 953 -16.87 15.80 -17.84
N ALA A 954 -16.38 16.59 -16.89
CA ALA A 954 -16.94 17.89 -16.53
C ALA A 954 -16.86 18.94 -17.66
N GLN A 955 -15.83 18.89 -18.51
CA GLN A 955 -15.71 19.70 -19.73
C GLN A 955 -16.50 19.13 -20.93
N GLY A 956 -17.18 18.01 -20.75
CA GLY A 956 -17.97 17.31 -21.77
C GLY A 956 -19.46 17.23 -21.47
N VAL A 957 -19.94 18.01 -20.50
CA VAL A 957 -21.36 18.23 -20.16
C VAL A 957 -21.69 19.68 -20.50
#